data_AF-A0A9E5SDM7-F1
#
_entry.id   AF-A0A9E5SDM7-F1
#
_cell.length_a   1.000
_cell.length_b   1.000
_cell.length_c   1.000
_cell.angle_alpha   90.00
_cell.angle_beta   90.00
_cell.angle_gamma   90.00
#
_symmetry.space_group_name_H-M   'P 1'
#
loop_
_entity.id
_entity.type
_entity.pdbx_description
1 polymer ?
#
loop_
_entity_poly.entity_id
_entity_poly.type
_entity_poly.pdbx_seq_one_letter_code
_entity_poly.pdbx_strand_id
1 'polypeptide(L)'
;MKKRVYSILLTLALLISLVPCAVFASGDGDGLTIDDAIPVSTQGELEHALALTGDLFIEVVDDLALSGGISISSGKTVILRSRLNTVNYPIEIAHGATLINEGSIYSSGYYSDAPISVYGTLDNRSSIEAVHISCNSGGTFVNQAEGLVNRFSPIFAEGGTITNSGTIESYIYSIDGTTSTINGVETNRIRNTNARISYQDMTYTPINIPLNFEKTIGLPGDDSEWILDPLSYSVFAHGFRIHLLAGQTLSVQVVADTLEYLYLLNDSHNRLFDGMAGLDFTVAADGDYYLVVAGYSYASAGSLKIVVHEEPLRGDYDFTDDIEDIASDSWSWTAATKTLTLSGATIAGEILLPEGATIQLTEGTQNYVMKSIESYPYNFAPELTAAVGCRGDLTIQGSGDLLVTSDSYGIFPDGKLVVNGAGEIEVNASSTALSGVAGIDIINCASILAKAWDAAIFSSGSILIEDSSVKAIGKFGIMTSPFEDLLLDGVSVGYFGGDITIRSSHVIAETDSGGSAAIYAGDNLTEEDAEGHAQIILDGAVITQPAAGRIVDTNAYQSRKCQTITNIEGLDMVTDWSQASKRVVISPVYTVTFTDWDERVLSTQSVISGSAAAEPASPEREGYIFAGWNLAFDVVTSNLTIMALYTAAPTPVPTVSPTPTVAPTVAPTAAPTAAPTAAPTAAPTVAPTVAPTTGSGTIAKTGEATSNFMWLPVLLISVAAVCIIGVGTTQYRRRSKRK
;
A
#
# COMPACT_ATOMS: atom_id res chain seq x y z
N MET A 1 -17.29 -45.85 56.69
CA MET A 1 -17.00 -44.65 55.86
C MET A 1 -15.79 -44.84 54.95
N LYS A 2 -14.54 -44.93 55.44
CA LYS A 2 -13.32 -44.96 54.60
C LYS A 2 -13.36 -45.91 53.38
N LYS A 3 -13.85 -47.15 53.51
CA LYS A 3 -13.97 -48.11 52.38
C LYS A 3 -14.94 -47.65 51.27
N ARG A 4 -16.01 -46.91 51.57
CA ARG A 4 -16.94 -46.39 50.54
C ARG A 4 -16.33 -45.23 49.76
N VAL A 5 -15.56 -44.36 50.43
CA VAL A 5 -14.83 -43.26 49.76
C VAL A 5 -13.74 -43.80 48.84
N TYR A 6 -12.98 -44.81 49.28
CA TYR A 6 -12.02 -45.50 48.41
C TYR A 6 -12.69 -46.21 47.23
N SER A 7 -13.86 -46.84 47.42
CA SER A 7 -14.62 -47.43 46.32
C SER A 7 -15.01 -46.36 45.30
N ILE A 8 -15.59 -45.24 45.74
CA ILE A 8 -16.02 -44.15 44.85
C ILE A 8 -14.83 -43.54 44.11
N LEU A 9 -13.71 -43.28 44.80
CA LEU A 9 -12.49 -42.75 44.15
C LEU A 9 -11.86 -43.75 43.18
N LEU A 10 -11.89 -45.05 43.49
CA LEU A 10 -11.40 -46.09 42.57
C LEU A 10 -12.34 -46.24 41.36
N THR A 11 -13.66 -46.11 41.54
CA THR A 11 -14.64 -46.10 40.44
C THR A 11 -14.50 -44.84 39.59
N LEU A 12 -14.22 -43.67 40.18
CA LEU A 12 -13.92 -42.44 39.43
C LEU A 12 -12.61 -42.55 38.65
N ALA A 13 -11.56 -43.10 39.28
CA ALA A 13 -10.27 -43.34 38.62
C ALA A 13 -10.40 -44.37 37.48
N LEU A 14 -11.22 -45.41 37.65
CA LEU A 14 -11.56 -46.35 36.56
C LEU A 14 -12.41 -45.71 35.48
N LEU A 15 -13.37 -44.82 35.80
CA LEU A 15 -14.10 -44.06 34.78
C LEU A 15 -13.17 -43.15 33.98
N ILE A 16 -12.22 -42.49 34.64
CA ILE A 16 -11.25 -41.58 34.01
C ILE A 16 -10.18 -42.36 33.22
N SER A 17 -9.82 -43.59 33.64
CA SER A 17 -8.96 -44.49 32.86
C SER A 17 -9.71 -45.34 31.83
N LEU A 18 -11.04 -45.23 31.77
CA LEU A 18 -11.92 -45.80 30.73
C LEU A 18 -12.44 -44.71 29.78
N VAL A 19 -11.84 -43.52 29.81
CA VAL A 19 -11.82 -42.61 28.68
C VAL A 19 -10.52 -42.91 27.91
N PRO A 20 -10.59 -43.61 26.75
CA PRO A 20 -9.46 -43.66 25.84
C PRO A 20 -9.10 -42.24 25.38
N CYS A 21 -7.88 -42.08 24.87
CA CYS A 21 -7.42 -40.84 24.25
C CYS A 21 -8.37 -40.33 23.15
N ALA A 22 -8.17 -39.08 22.73
CA ALA A 22 -8.81 -38.52 21.54
C ALA A 22 -8.37 -39.27 20.26
N VAL A 23 -9.01 -40.42 20.03
CA VAL A 23 -9.05 -41.22 18.80
C VAL A 23 -10.49 -41.70 18.67
N PHE A 24 -11.35 -40.78 18.24
CA PHE A 24 -12.67 -41.04 17.67
C PHE A 24 -12.67 -40.28 16.33
N ALA A 25 -12.89 -40.90 15.17
CA ALA A 25 -12.82 -42.31 14.84
C ALA A 25 -12.46 -42.41 13.34
N SER A 26 -11.18 -42.61 13.00
CA SER A 26 -10.83 -43.05 11.65
C SER A 26 -11.22 -44.51 11.55
N GLY A 27 -12.38 -44.80 10.96
CA GLY A 27 -12.95 -46.15 11.00
C GLY A 27 -12.01 -47.18 10.37
N ASP A 28 -11.79 -48.31 11.08
CA ASP A 28 -11.27 -49.57 10.51
C ASP A 28 -12.23 -50.18 9.44
N GLY A 29 -13.22 -49.40 9.01
CA GLY A 29 -14.54 -49.84 8.59
C GLY A 29 -14.70 -50.08 7.09
N ASP A 30 -15.81 -50.72 6.77
CA ASP A 30 -16.24 -50.97 5.39
C ASP A 30 -16.89 -49.74 4.73
N GLY A 31 -16.87 -48.57 5.39
CA GLY A 31 -17.42 -47.32 4.90
C GLY A 31 -18.94 -47.21 4.97
N LEU A 32 -19.67 -48.14 5.60
CA LEU A 32 -21.14 -48.14 5.54
C LEU A 32 -21.81 -47.10 6.46
N THR A 33 -21.09 -46.49 7.41
CA THR A 33 -21.61 -45.44 8.30
C THR A 33 -20.64 -44.28 8.46
N ILE A 34 -21.12 -43.14 8.97
CA ILE A 34 -20.29 -41.95 9.23
C ILE A 34 -19.24 -42.19 10.34
N ASP A 35 -19.54 -43.06 11.31
CA ASP A 35 -18.60 -43.42 12.39
C ASP A 35 -17.57 -44.47 11.92
N ASP A 36 -17.83 -45.13 10.79
CA ASP A 36 -17.02 -46.18 10.16
C ASP A 36 -16.43 -45.73 8.79
N ALA A 37 -16.32 -44.42 8.55
CA ALA A 37 -15.90 -43.85 7.28
C ALA A 37 -14.46 -44.27 6.90
N ILE A 38 -14.22 -44.54 5.61
CA ILE A 38 -12.92 -44.98 5.09
C ILE A 38 -11.93 -43.80 5.17
N PRO A 39 -10.88 -43.85 6.01
CA PRO A 39 -9.92 -42.77 6.13
C PRO A 39 -8.96 -42.76 4.92
N VAL A 40 -8.72 -41.57 4.37
CA VAL A 40 -7.76 -41.36 3.27
C VAL A 40 -6.87 -40.17 3.59
N SER A 41 -5.56 -40.34 3.37
CA SER A 41 -4.52 -39.32 3.62
C SER A 41 -3.84 -38.86 2.33
N THR A 42 -4.11 -39.52 1.20
CA THR A 42 -3.50 -39.24 -0.10
C THR A 42 -4.53 -39.27 -1.24
N GLN A 43 -4.22 -38.63 -2.37
CA GLN A 43 -5.12 -38.62 -3.54
C GLN A 43 -5.37 -40.03 -4.08
N GLY A 44 -4.35 -40.88 -4.13
CA GLY A 44 -4.49 -42.26 -4.62
C GLY A 44 -5.41 -43.11 -3.74
N GLU A 45 -5.44 -42.86 -2.42
CA GLU A 45 -6.38 -43.50 -1.51
C GLU A 45 -7.82 -42.97 -1.70
N LEU A 46 -7.98 -41.65 -1.88
CA LEU A 46 -9.27 -41.03 -2.21
C LEU A 46 -9.84 -41.56 -3.53
N GLU A 47 -9.04 -41.59 -4.60
CA GLU A 47 -9.42 -42.16 -5.90
C GLU A 47 -9.78 -43.64 -5.79
N HIS A 48 -9.02 -44.42 -5.02
CA HIS A 48 -9.32 -45.83 -4.77
C HIS A 48 -10.65 -46.02 -4.05
N ALA A 49 -10.89 -45.24 -2.98
CA ALA A 49 -12.14 -45.30 -2.20
C ALA A 49 -13.36 -44.85 -3.03
N LEU A 50 -13.21 -43.81 -3.85
CA LEU A 50 -14.26 -43.34 -4.78
C LEU A 50 -14.61 -44.39 -5.86
N ALA A 51 -13.65 -45.23 -6.26
CA ALA A 51 -13.86 -46.31 -7.22
C ALA A 51 -14.53 -47.57 -6.64
N LEU A 52 -14.70 -47.67 -5.31
CA LEU A 52 -15.38 -48.80 -4.68
C LEU A 52 -16.89 -48.81 -4.95
N THR A 53 -17.48 -50.00 -5.02
CA THR A 53 -18.93 -50.18 -5.26
C THR A 53 -19.74 -50.10 -3.96
N GLY A 54 -20.94 -49.52 -4.04
CA GLY A 54 -21.87 -49.40 -2.90
C GLY A 54 -21.91 -47.99 -2.31
N ASP A 55 -22.83 -47.80 -1.36
CA ASP A 55 -22.98 -46.56 -0.62
C ASP A 55 -21.86 -46.48 0.44
N LEU A 56 -21.01 -45.46 0.38
CA LEU A 56 -19.80 -45.38 1.22
C LEU A 56 -19.53 -43.97 1.74
N PHE A 57 -19.14 -43.90 3.01
CA PHE A 57 -18.56 -42.75 3.68
C PHE A 57 -17.02 -42.82 3.58
N ILE A 58 -16.40 -41.72 3.15
CA ILE A 58 -14.96 -41.57 2.95
C ILE A 58 -14.53 -40.31 3.68
N GLU A 59 -13.44 -40.35 4.43
CA GLU A 59 -12.99 -39.26 5.28
C GLU A 59 -11.56 -38.83 4.93
N VAL A 60 -11.40 -37.60 4.46
CA VAL A 60 -10.08 -37.00 4.19
C VAL A 60 -9.54 -36.44 5.50
N VAL A 61 -8.57 -37.15 6.09
CA VAL A 61 -8.08 -36.90 7.46
C VAL A 61 -6.82 -36.02 7.52
N ASP A 62 -6.03 -35.98 6.46
CA ASP A 62 -4.81 -35.17 6.33
C ASP A 62 -4.94 -34.11 5.22
N ASP A 63 -4.02 -33.15 5.21
CA ASP A 63 -3.95 -32.11 4.17
C ASP A 63 -3.66 -32.72 2.79
N LEU A 64 -4.57 -32.51 1.85
CA LEU A 64 -4.55 -33.10 0.52
C LEU A 64 -4.41 -32.02 -0.56
N ALA A 65 -3.46 -32.18 -1.47
CA ALA A 65 -3.36 -31.40 -2.70
C ALA A 65 -3.69 -32.29 -3.90
N LEU A 66 -4.61 -31.85 -4.75
CA LEU A 66 -4.97 -32.58 -5.96
C LEU A 66 -3.91 -32.40 -7.07
N SER A 67 -3.73 -33.46 -7.84
CA SER A 67 -2.93 -33.54 -9.07
C SER A 67 -3.76 -33.99 -10.28
N GLY A 68 -5.08 -34.08 -10.08
CA GLY A 68 -6.08 -34.51 -11.06
C GLY A 68 -7.50 -34.20 -10.54
N GLY A 69 -8.46 -34.09 -11.46
CA GLY A 69 -9.86 -33.86 -11.10
C GLY A 69 -10.51 -35.08 -10.45
N ILE A 70 -11.36 -34.84 -9.46
CA ILE A 70 -12.10 -35.90 -8.76
C ILE A 70 -13.60 -35.81 -9.04
N SER A 71 -14.26 -36.96 -9.16
CA SER A 71 -15.72 -37.06 -9.32
C SER A 71 -16.28 -37.97 -8.23
N ILE A 72 -17.11 -37.39 -7.36
CA ILE A 72 -17.77 -38.06 -6.25
C ILE A 72 -19.04 -38.70 -6.80
N SER A 73 -18.99 -40.02 -6.97
CA SER A 73 -20.06 -40.81 -7.61
C SER A 73 -21.28 -41.00 -6.70
N SER A 74 -22.44 -41.31 -7.30
CA SER A 74 -23.70 -41.54 -6.57
C SER A 74 -23.56 -42.58 -5.46
N GLY A 75 -24.18 -42.33 -4.31
CA GLY A 75 -24.05 -43.18 -3.10
C GLY A 75 -22.81 -42.89 -2.25
N LYS A 76 -21.87 -42.06 -2.73
CA LYS A 76 -20.70 -41.66 -1.93
C LYS A 76 -20.98 -40.41 -1.09
N THR A 77 -20.48 -40.43 0.15
CA THR A 77 -20.34 -39.25 1.00
C THR A 77 -18.88 -39.05 1.32
N VAL A 78 -18.28 -37.95 0.86
CA VAL A 78 -16.92 -37.56 1.24
C VAL A 78 -17.00 -36.52 2.35
N ILE A 79 -16.20 -36.69 3.40
CA ILE A 79 -16.10 -35.81 4.55
C ILE A 79 -14.68 -35.26 4.59
N LEU A 80 -14.52 -33.95 4.43
CA LEU A 80 -13.22 -33.29 4.54
C LEU A 80 -13.02 -32.83 5.98
N ARG A 81 -12.08 -33.44 6.71
CA ARG A 81 -11.71 -33.02 8.08
C ARG A 81 -10.52 -32.08 8.10
N SER A 82 -9.60 -32.21 7.13
CA SER A 82 -8.45 -31.32 6.95
C SER A 82 -8.54 -30.50 5.66
N ARG A 83 -7.44 -29.88 5.25
CA ARG A 83 -7.39 -28.93 4.14
C ARG A 83 -7.30 -29.63 2.79
N LEU A 84 -8.17 -29.26 1.85
CA LEU A 84 -8.13 -29.71 0.45
C LEU A 84 -7.70 -28.55 -0.46
N ASN A 85 -6.50 -28.64 -1.05
CA ASN A 85 -6.08 -27.78 -2.15
C ASN A 85 -6.54 -28.39 -3.48
N THR A 86 -7.35 -27.68 -4.26
CA THR A 86 -7.79 -28.17 -5.58
C THR A 86 -6.70 -28.05 -6.64
N VAL A 87 -5.69 -27.18 -6.47
CA VAL A 87 -4.59 -26.95 -7.45
C VAL A 87 -5.10 -26.84 -8.90
N ASN A 88 -6.17 -26.06 -9.11
CA ASN A 88 -6.85 -25.90 -10.40
C ASN A 88 -7.50 -27.18 -10.99
N TYR A 89 -7.77 -28.22 -10.18
CA TYR A 89 -8.47 -29.44 -10.61
C TYR A 89 -9.92 -29.52 -10.13
N PRO A 90 -10.85 -30.06 -10.95
CA PRO A 90 -12.29 -30.00 -10.66
C PRO A 90 -12.71 -30.96 -9.57
N ILE A 91 -13.79 -30.59 -8.86
CA ILE A 91 -14.54 -31.48 -7.99
C ILE A 91 -15.96 -31.59 -8.55
N GLU A 92 -16.32 -32.74 -9.12
CA GLU A 92 -17.70 -33.03 -9.49
C GLU A 92 -18.41 -33.76 -8.34
N ILE A 93 -19.57 -33.27 -7.90
CA ILE A 93 -20.44 -33.96 -6.95
C ILE A 93 -21.63 -34.46 -7.74
N ALA A 94 -21.65 -35.74 -8.12
CA ALA A 94 -22.68 -36.31 -8.96
C ALA A 94 -24.05 -36.40 -8.26
N HIS A 95 -25.12 -36.59 -9.02
CA HIS A 95 -26.47 -36.78 -8.49
C HIS A 95 -26.51 -37.92 -7.44
N GLY A 96 -27.02 -37.64 -6.24
CA GLY A 96 -27.06 -38.60 -5.14
C GLY A 96 -25.72 -38.85 -4.43
N ALA A 97 -24.70 -38.02 -4.69
CA ALA A 97 -23.47 -37.94 -3.91
C ALA A 97 -23.52 -36.77 -2.92
N THR A 98 -22.66 -36.80 -1.90
CA THR A 98 -22.51 -35.72 -0.91
C THR A 98 -21.04 -35.39 -0.65
N LEU A 99 -20.71 -34.10 -0.56
CA LEU A 99 -19.46 -33.59 -0.01
C LEU A 99 -19.77 -32.76 1.25
N ILE A 100 -19.18 -33.13 2.38
CA ILE A 100 -19.28 -32.41 3.65
C ILE A 100 -17.92 -31.76 3.91
N ASN A 101 -17.86 -30.42 3.97
CA ASN A 101 -16.62 -29.68 4.23
C ASN A 101 -16.58 -29.19 5.69
N GLU A 102 -15.79 -29.87 6.53
CA GLU A 102 -15.53 -29.47 7.93
C GLU A 102 -14.08 -28.98 8.15
N GLY A 103 -13.19 -29.21 7.19
CA GLY A 103 -11.81 -28.74 7.17
C GLY A 103 -11.66 -27.39 6.48
N SER A 104 -11.15 -27.36 5.25
CA SER A 104 -11.25 -26.18 4.36
C SER A 104 -10.98 -26.57 2.91
N ILE A 105 -11.65 -25.93 1.95
CA ILE A 105 -11.38 -26.11 0.51
C ILE A 105 -10.78 -24.82 -0.03
N TYR A 106 -9.63 -24.90 -0.69
CA TYR A 106 -9.01 -23.74 -1.33
C TYR A 106 -8.35 -24.11 -2.65
N SER A 107 -8.01 -23.11 -3.46
CA SER A 107 -7.07 -23.28 -4.58
C SER A 107 -5.81 -22.44 -4.35
N SER A 108 -4.65 -22.97 -4.73
CA SER A 108 -3.39 -22.21 -4.73
C SER A 108 -3.19 -21.34 -5.99
N GLY A 109 -4.03 -21.50 -7.01
CA GLY A 109 -4.20 -20.47 -8.04
C GLY A 109 -5.10 -19.35 -7.49
N TYR A 110 -4.81 -18.08 -7.86
CA TYR A 110 -5.66 -16.95 -7.46
C TYR A 110 -7.10 -17.10 -7.93
N TYR A 111 -7.30 -17.86 -9.01
CA TYR A 111 -8.58 -18.44 -9.39
C TYR A 111 -8.37 -19.87 -9.88
N SER A 112 -9.29 -20.77 -9.53
CA SER A 112 -9.24 -22.17 -9.96
C SER A 112 -9.80 -22.33 -11.36
N ASP A 113 -9.05 -22.96 -12.28
CA ASP A 113 -9.53 -23.28 -13.63
C ASP A 113 -10.75 -24.23 -13.63
N ALA A 114 -11.04 -24.82 -12.48
CA ALA A 114 -11.90 -25.97 -12.35
C ALA A 114 -12.86 -25.83 -11.14
N PRO A 115 -14.18 -25.93 -11.36
CA PRO A 115 -15.18 -25.65 -10.33
C PRO A 115 -15.42 -26.82 -9.38
N ILE A 116 -16.12 -26.52 -8.29
CA ILE A 116 -16.98 -27.50 -7.60
C ILE A 116 -18.33 -27.53 -8.33
N SER A 117 -18.54 -28.55 -9.16
CA SER A 117 -19.81 -28.77 -9.87
C SER A 117 -20.78 -29.57 -9.00
N VAL A 118 -21.81 -28.92 -8.47
CA VAL A 118 -22.76 -29.52 -7.52
C VAL A 118 -24.02 -30.01 -8.26
N TYR A 119 -24.09 -31.31 -8.57
CA TYR A 119 -25.31 -32.01 -8.99
C TYR A 119 -25.94 -32.86 -7.86
N GLY A 120 -25.12 -33.25 -6.88
CA GLY A 120 -25.53 -33.85 -5.61
C GLY A 120 -25.68 -32.80 -4.51
N THR A 121 -25.09 -33.07 -3.34
CA THR A 121 -25.13 -32.16 -2.19
C THR A 121 -23.73 -31.67 -1.80
N LEU A 122 -23.55 -30.36 -1.66
CA LEU A 122 -22.41 -29.74 -0.98
C LEU A 122 -22.91 -29.18 0.36
N ASP A 123 -22.41 -29.71 1.48
CA ASP A 123 -22.70 -29.23 2.84
C ASP A 123 -21.45 -28.57 3.44
N ASN A 124 -21.39 -27.24 3.37
CA ASN A 124 -20.25 -26.47 3.85
C ASN A 124 -20.40 -26.07 5.32
N ARG A 125 -19.46 -26.52 6.16
CA ARG A 125 -19.38 -26.26 7.61
C ARG A 125 -18.12 -25.48 7.99
N SER A 126 -17.27 -25.11 7.04
CA SER A 126 -16.01 -24.38 7.27
C SER A 126 -15.66 -23.46 6.09
N SER A 127 -14.39 -23.13 5.83
CA SER A 127 -14.00 -22.20 4.77
C SER A 127 -13.95 -22.81 3.37
N ILE A 128 -14.41 -22.04 2.38
CA ILE A 128 -14.18 -22.21 0.94
C ILE A 128 -13.58 -20.91 0.40
N GLU A 129 -12.42 -21.02 -0.26
CA GLU A 129 -11.57 -19.88 -0.60
C GLU A 129 -10.96 -19.98 -2.02
N ALA A 130 -11.14 -18.96 -2.86
CA ALA A 130 -10.59 -18.91 -4.23
C ALA A 130 -11.04 -20.09 -5.14
N VAL A 131 -12.25 -20.62 -4.90
CA VAL A 131 -12.85 -21.73 -5.65
C VAL A 131 -14.24 -21.36 -6.16
N HIS A 132 -14.48 -21.55 -7.46
CA HIS A 132 -15.78 -21.39 -8.12
C HIS A 132 -16.73 -22.53 -7.74
N ILE A 133 -17.96 -22.21 -7.32
CA ILE A 133 -19.03 -23.17 -7.02
C ILE A 133 -20.16 -23.04 -8.06
N SER A 134 -20.47 -24.12 -8.79
CA SER A 134 -21.60 -24.17 -9.73
C SER A 134 -22.72 -25.06 -9.18
N CYS A 135 -23.77 -24.46 -8.63
CA CYS A 135 -24.94 -25.18 -8.12
C CYS A 135 -25.92 -25.51 -9.26
N ASN A 136 -25.75 -26.68 -9.86
CA ASN A 136 -26.45 -27.10 -11.06
C ASN A 136 -27.89 -27.55 -10.77
N SER A 137 -28.72 -27.65 -11.83
CA SER A 137 -30.10 -28.15 -11.78
C SER A 137 -30.22 -29.47 -11.00
N GLY A 138 -31.00 -29.45 -9.92
CA GLY A 138 -31.19 -30.60 -9.02
C GLY A 138 -30.14 -30.76 -7.91
N GLY A 139 -29.01 -30.06 -8.01
CA GLY A 139 -28.01 -29.98 -6.96
C GLY A 139 -28.43 -29.09 -5.80
N THR A 140 -27.84 -29.36 -4.62
CA THR A 140 -28.09 -28.62 -3.38
C THR A 140 -26.79 -28.14 -2.76
N PHE A 141 -26.65 -26.83 -2.56
CA PHE A 141 -25.57 -26.22 -1.78
C PHE A 141 -26.13 -25.70 -0.45
N VAL A 142 -25.61 -26.20 0.66
CA VAL A 142 -25.94 -25.75 2.01
C VAL A 142 -24.70 -25.12 2.62
N ASN A 143 -24.80 -23.86 3.06
CA ASN A 143 -23.77 -23.19 3.85
C ASN A 143 -24.27 -23.07 5.30
N GLN A 144 -23.69 -23.86 6.19
CA GLN A 144 -24.06 -23.93 7.61
C GLN A 144 -23.54 -22.70 8.37
N ALA A 145 -24.00 -22.51 9.61
CA ALA A 145 -23.67 -21.34 10.43
C ALA A 145 -22.15 -21.09 10.65
N GLU A 146 -21.35 -22.16 10.63
CA GLU A 146 -19.89 -22.12 10.77
C GLU A 146 -19.17 -21.96 9.40
N GLY A 147 -19.91 -22.06 8.29
CA GLY A 147 -19.38 -21.97 6.94
C GLY A 147 -19.07 -20.54 6.50
N LEU A 148 -17.87 -20.35 5.93
CA LEU A 148 -17.40 -19.13 5.30
C LEU A 148 -17.12 -19.37 3.81
N VAL A 149 -17.80 -18.65 2.93
CA VAL A 149 -17.41 -18.53 1.51
C VAL A 149 -16.80 -17.16 1.31
N ASN A 150 -15.49 -17.10 1.01
CA ASN A 150 -14.78 -15.83 0.87
C ASN A 150 -15.19 -15.07 -0.41
N ARG A 151 -14.86 -13.77 -0.47
CA ARG A 151 -15.18 -12.90 -1.61
C ARG A 151 -14.61 -13.33 -2.98
N PHE A 152 -13.65 -14.26 -3.01
CA PHE A 152 -13.01 -14.76 -4.23
C PHE A 152 -13.63 -16.08 -4.74
N SER A 153 -14.66 -16.59 -4.06
CA SER A 153 -15.38 -17.81 -4.44
C SER A 153 -16.75 -17.48 -5.05
N PRO A 154 -16.85 -17.26 -6.37
CA PRO A 154 -18.13 -16.96 -7.03
C PRO A 154 -19.07 -18.18 -6.99
N ILE A 155 -20.37 -17.92 -6.77
CA ILE A 155 -21.40 -18.95 -6.70
C ILE A 155 -22.39 -18.75 -7.86
N PHE A 156 -22.54 -19.75 -8.71
CA PHE A 156 -23.49 -19.74 -9.82
C PHE A 156 -24.67 -20.64 -9.49
N ALA A 157 -25.88 -20.09 -9.55
CA ALA A 157 -27.13 -20.80 -9.28
C ALA A 157 -27.77 -21.18 -10.61
N GLU A 158 -27.43 -22.36 -11.14
CA GLU A 158 -27.82 -22.87 -12.46
C GLU A 158 -29.00 -23.85 -12.38
N GLY A 159 -30.06 -23.47 -11.67
CA GLY A 159 -31.24 -24.29 -11.40
C GLY A 159 -31.17 -25.12 -10.11
N GLY A 160 -30.11 -24.95 -9.31
CA GLY A 160 -29.93 -25.64 -8.03
C GLY A 160 -30.67 -24.98 -6.84
N THR A 161 -30.55 -25.60 -5.67
CA THR A 161 -31.03 -25.03 -4.39
C THR A 161 -29.85 -24.60 -3.53
N ILE A 162 -29.83 -23.33 -3.14
CA ILE A 162 -28.84 -22.75 -2.23
C ILE A 162 -29.54 -22.37 -0.93
N THR A 163 -29.03 -22.86 0.21
CA THR A 163 -29.50 -22.48 1.55
C THR A 163 -28.34 -22.02 2.40
N ASN A 164 -28.35 -20.76 2.81
CA ASN A 164 -27.33 -20.17 3.66
C ASN A 164 -27.81 -19.92 5.09
N SER A 165 -26.94 -20.19 6.04
CA SER A 165 -27.04 -19.79 7.46
C SER A 165 -25.73 -19.27 8.04
N GLY A 166 -24.62 -19.40 7.30
CA GLY A 166 -23.31 -18.85 7.64
C GLY A 166 -22.97 -17.58 6.86
N THR A 167 -21.67 -17.34 6.66
CA THR A 167 -21.14 -16.14 6.01
C THR A 167 -20.83 -16.42 4.54
N ILE A 168 -21.45 -15.66 3.63
CA ILE A 168 -21.08 -15.59 2.22
C ILE A 168 -20.65 -14.17 1.94
N GLU A 169 -19.34 -13.97 1.74
CA GLU A 169 -18.78 -12.67 1.36
C GLU A 169 -18.87 -12.41 -0.15
N SER A 170 -19.06 -13.48 -0.94
CA SER A 170 -19.22 -13.47 -2.39
C SER A 170 -20.63 -13.02 -2.84
N TYR A 171 -20.81 -12.98 -4.17
CA TYR A 171 -22.10 -12.82 -4.85
C TYR A 171 -22.64 -14.17 -5.34
N ILE A 172 -23.96 -14.25 -5.49
CA ILE A 172 -24.66 -15.38 -6.10
C ILE A 172 -25.29 -14.95 -7.42
N TYR A 173 -24.82 -15.53 -8.51
CA TYR A 173 -25.28 -15.26 -9.87
C TYR A 173 -26.39 -16.24 -10.26
N SER A 174 -27.62 -15.75 -10.34
CA SER A 174 -28.79 -16.50 -10.82
C SER A 174 -28.85 -16.43 -12.34
N ILE A 175 -28.71 -17.59 -13.00
CA ILE A 175 -28.61 -17.66 -14.45
C ILE A 175 -30.00 -17.65 -15.11
N ASP A 176 -30.23 -16.68 -16.00
CA ASP A 176 -31.47 -16.57 -16.77
C ASP A 176 -31.81 -17.85 -17.55
N GLY A 177 -33.10 -18.20 -17.56
CA GLY A 177 -33.60 -19.45 -18.13
C GLY A 177 -33.53 -20.66 -17.19
N THR A 178 -32.83 -20.56 -16.05
CA THR A 178 -32.88 -21.55 -14.97
C THR A 178 -33.82 -21.09 -13.84
N THR A 179 -34.29 -22.03 -13.00
CA THR A 179 -35.11 -21.70 -11.82
C THR A 179 -34.41 -22.19 -10.56
N SER A 180 -33.64 -21.29 -9.94
CA SER A 180 -32.89 -21.56 -8.72
C SER A 180 -33.68 -21.17 -7.47
N THR A 181 -33.48 -21.90 -6.37
CA THR A 181 -34.06 -21.56 -5.06
C THR A 181 -32.95 -21.06 -4.14
N ILE A 182 -32.99 -19.80 -3.71
CA ILE A 182 -31.94 -19.19 -2.87
C ILE A 182 -32.55 -18.71 -1.55
N ASN A 183 -32.08 -19.26 -0.43
CA ASN A 183 -32.57 -18.94 0.92
C ASN A 183 -31.44 -18.43 1.83
N GLY A 184 -31.74 -17.47 2.71
CA GLY A 184 -30.81 -17.02 3.76
C GLY A 184 -29.64 -16.16 3.28
N VAL A 185 -29.76 -15.54 2.10
CA VAL A 185 -28.76 -14.66 1.49
C VAL A 185 -29.37 -13.27 1.33
N GLU A 186 -28.56 -12.23 1.58
CA GLU A 186 -29.00 -10.82 1.45
C GLU A 186 -29.35 -10.50 -0.01
N THR A 187 -30.44 -9.76 -0.26
CA THR A 187 -30.95 -9.54 -1.63
C THR A 187 -30.01 -8.71 -2.51
N ASN A 188 -29.13 -7.90 -1.93
CA ASN A 188 -28.06 -7.17 -2.61
C ASN A 188 -26.88 -8.07 -3.03
N ARG A 189 -26.76 -9.28 -2.48
CA ARG A 189 -25.76 -10.29 -2.85
C ARG A 189 -26.25 -11.25 -3.93
N ILE A 190 -27.55 -11.24 -4.24
CA ILE A 190 -28.14 -12.03 -5.32
C ILE A 190 -28.19 -11.17 -6.57
N ARG A 191 -27.70 -11.71 -7.68
CA ARG A 191 -27.57 -11.06 -8.98
C ARG A 191 -28.36 -11.85 -10.03
N ASN A 192 -29.09 -11.16 -10.90
CA ASN A 192 -29.84 -11.78 -12.00
C ASN A 192 -29.12 -11.45 -13.30
N THR A 193 -28.39 -12.43 -13.82
CA THR A 193 -27.50 -12.20 -14.97
C THR A 193 -28.21 -12.50 -16.28
N ASN A 194 -28.37 -11.47 -17.12
CA ASN A 194 -28.75 -11.65 -18.52
C ASN A 194 -27.59 -12.33 -19.27
N ALA A 195 -27.70 -13.63 -19.45
CA ALA A 195 -26.92 -14.47 -20.35
C ALA A 195 -25.39 -14.58 -20.12
N ARG A 196 -24.86 -15.75 -20.52
CA ARG A 196 -23.46 -15.90 -20.94
C ARG A 196 -23.36 -15.25 -22.31
N ILE A 197 -22.62 -14.15 -22.45
CA ILE A 197 -22.57 -13.36 -23.69
C ILE A 197 -21.20 -13.51 -24.35
N SER A 198 -21.17 -13.51 -25.69
CA SER A 198 -19.91 -13.56 -26.43
C SER A 198 -19.31 -12.17 -26.58
N TYR A 199 -18.00 -12.09 -26.84
CA TYR A 199 -17.35 -10.83 -27.20
C TYR A 199 -18.03 -10.07 -28.36
N GLN A 200 -18.72 -10.78 -29.26
CA GLN A 200 -19.35 -10.19 -30.45
C GLN A 200 -20.64 -9.42 -30.12
N ASP A 201 -21.30 -9.73 -29.00
CA ASP A 201 -22.54 -9.07 -28.58
C ASP A 201 -22.30 -7.99 -27.50
N MET A 202 -21.04 -7.76 -27.12
CA MET A 202 -20.64 -6.69 -26.19
C MET A 202 -20.85 -5.29 -26.76
N THR A 203 -21.16 -4.35 -25.86
CA THR A 203 -21.11 -2.92 -26.17
C THR A 203 -19.71 -2.37 -25.86
N TYR A 204 -19.11 -1.69 -26.84
CA TYR A 204 -17.75 -1.15 -26.72
C TYR A 204 -17.74 0.38 -26.67
N THR A 205 -17.13 0.94 -25.62
CA THR A 205 -16.96 2.39 -25.45
C THR A 205 -15.80 2.88 -26.34
N PRO A 206 -16.02 3.81 -27.29
CA PRO A 206 -14.93 4.33 -28.11
C PRO A 206 -13.92 5.14 -27.29
N ILE A 207 -12.64 4.80 -27.40
CA ILE A 207 -11.55 5.57 -26.83
C ILE A 207 -10.72 6.18 -27.97
N ASN A 208 -10.78 7.51 -28.09
CA ASN A 208 -9.77 8.25 -28.83
C ASN A 208 -8.58 8.53 -27.91
N ILE A 209 -7.39 8.15 -28.34
CA ILE A 209 -6.09 8.39 -27.69
C ILE A 209 -5.15 8.95 -28.76
N PRO A 210 -4.56 10.15 -28.60
CA PRO A 210 -3.48 10.61 -29.45
C PRO A 210 -2.23 9.75 -29.34
N LEU A 211 -1.36 9.79 -30.36
CA LEU A 211 -0.05 9.17 -30.31
C LEU A 211 0.79 9.75 -29.16
N ASN A 212 1.51 8.89 -28.44
CA ASN A 212 2.35 9.17 -27.27
C ASN A 212 1.63 9.90 -26.12
N PHE A 213 0.29 9.76 -26.01
CA PHE A 213 -0.49 10.37 -24.93
C PHE A 213 -1.04 9.31 -23.97
N GLU A 214 -0.66 9.37 -22.69
CA GLU A 214 -1.28 8.52 -21.67
C GLU A 214 -2.71 8.99 -21.39
N LYS A 215 -3.66 8.05 -21.51
CA LYS A 215 -5.04 8.23 -21.10
C LYS A 215 -5.38 7.29 -19.95
N THR A 216 -5.51 7.85 -18.76
CA THR A 216 -6.10 7.14 -17.62
C THR A 216 -7.62 7.03 -17.79
N ILE A 217 -8.14 5.81 -17.77
CA ILE A 217 -9.58 5.51 -17.76
C ILE A 217 -9.90 4.87 -16.41
N GLY A 218 -10.61 5.60 -15.55
CA GLY A 218 -11.18 5.00 -14.35
C GLY A 218 -12.18 3.92 -14.73
N LEU A 219 -12.09 2.76 -14.08
CA LEU A 219 -13.10 1.71 -14.15
C LEU A 219 -14.12 2.00 -13.04
N PRO A 220 -15.29 2.57 -13.36
CA PRO A 220 -16.33 2.74 -12.34
C PRO A 220 -16.80 1.36 -11.89
N GLY A 221 -17.20 1.24 -10.62
CA GLY A 221 -18.07 0.14 -10.21
C GLY A 221 -19.44 0.33 -10.88
N ASP A 222 -19.59 -0.24 -12.07
CA ASP A 222 -20.81 -0.15 -12.88
C ASP A 222 -21.74 -1.33 -12.59
N ASP A 223 -23.05 -1.05 -12.58
CA ASP A 223 -24.11 -2.03 -12.30
C ASP A 223 -24.44 -2.93 -13.52
N SER A 224 -23.49 -3.14 -14.44
CA SER A 224 -23.65 -3.98 -15.63
C SER A 224 -22.88 -5.31 -15.53
N GLU A 225 -23.61 -6.42 -15.63
CA GLU A 225 -23.06 -7.77 -15.47
C GLU A 225 -22.91 -8.47 -16.81
N TRP A 226 -21.69 -8.94 -17.10
CA TRP A 226 -21.33 -9.64 -18.33
C TRP A 226 -20.50 -10.89 -17.97
N ILE A 227 -21.13 -12.06 -18.03
CA ILE A 227 -20.44 -13.34 -17.90
C ILE A 227 -19.90 -13.72 -19.28
N LEU A 228 -18.58 -13.65 -19.45
CA LEU A 228 -17.88 -13.99 -20.68
C LEU A 228 -17.52 -15.48 -20.73
N ASP A 229 -18.38 -16.31 -21.33
CA ASP A 229 -18.16 -17.77 -21.53
C ASP A 229 -17.96 -18.60 -20.22
N PRO A 230 -18.67 -19.72 -20.00
CA PRO A 230 -18.41 -20.60 -18.85
C PRO A 230 -16.96 -21.09 -18.69
N LEU A 231 -16.15 -21.05 -19.74
CA LEU A 231 -14.72 -21.41 -19.71
C LEU A 231 -13.79 -20.23 -19.37
N SER A 232 -14.31 -19.00 -19.26
CA SER A 232 -13.52 -17.79 -19.01
C SER A 232 -14.09 -16.98 -17.84
N TYR A 233 -13.93 -17.53 -16.64
CA TYR A 233 -13.59 -16.87 -15.36
C TYR A 233 -14.22 -15.52 -14.95
N SER A 234 -14.31 -14.53 -15.82
CA SER A 234 -14.84 -13.20 -15.52
C SER A 234 -16.37 -13.14 -15.47
N VAL A 235 -16.89 -12.52 -14.40
CA VAL A 235 -18.32 -12.31 -14.12
C VAL A 235 -18.79 -10.88 -14.42
N PHE A 236 -17.86 -9.95 -14.60
CA PHE A 236 -18.08 -8.63 -15.20
C PHE A 236 -17.09 -8.40 -16.34
N ALA A 237 -17.45 -7.54 -17.31
CA ALA A 237 -16.56 -7.12 -18.38
C ALA A 237 -16.91 -5.73 -18.92
N HIS A 238 -15.88 -4.92 -19.18
CA HIS A 238 -15.97 -3.62 -19.84
C HIS A 238 -15.29 -3.67 -21.21
N GLY A 239 -16.08 -3.42 -22.26
CA GLY A 239 -15.58 -3.31 -23.63
C GLY A 239 -15.19 -1.88 -23.97
N PHE A 240 -14.01 -1.73 -24.55
CA PHE A 240 -13.52 -0.50 -25.16
C PHE A 240 -13.10 -0.75 -26.62
N ARG A 241 -13.31 0.24 -27.48
CA ARG A 241 -12.88 0.21 -28.88
C ARG A 241 -11.82 1.29 -29.11
N ILE A 242 -10.70 0.91 -29.69
CA ILE A 242 -9.56 1.79 -30.00
C ILE A 242 -9.26 1.65 -31.50
N HIS A 243 -9.06 2.77 -32.20
CA HIS A 243 -8.63 2.75 -33.60
C HIS A 243 -7.10 2.90 -33.64
N LEU A 244 -6.43 1.99 -34.35
CA LEU A 244 -4.96 1.92 -34.41
C LEU A 244 -4.49 1.77 -35.86
N LEU A 245 -3.35 2.38 -36.18
CA LEU A 245 -2.69 2.32 -37.48
C LEU A 245 -1.53 1.31 -37.44
N ALA A 246 -1.26 0.64 -38.57
CA ALA A 246 -0.20 -0.36 -38.69
C ALA A 246 1.16 0.16 -38.17
N GLY A 247 1.81 -0.62 -37.32
CA GLY A 247 3.06 -0.24 -36.66
C GLY A 247 2.89 0.63 -35.41
N GLN A 248 1.67 0.91 -34.95
CA GLN A 248 1.45 1.44 -33.59
C GLN A 248 1.45 0.30 -32.56
N THR A 249 1.89 0.60 -31.34
CA THR A 249 1.80 -0.28 -30.19
C THR A 249 0.78 0.29 -29.20
N LEU A 250 -0.12 -0.58 -28.76
CA LEU A 250 -1.06 -0.33 -27.68
C LEU A 250 -0.44 -0.87 -26.38
N SER A 251 -0.10 0.04 -25.46
CA SER A 251 0.26 -0.28 -24.08
C SER A 251 -0.93 -0.06 -23.16
N VAL A 252 -1.20 -1.02 -22.28
CA VAL A 252 -2.20 -0.91 -21.22
C VAL A 252 -1.60 -1.39 -19.91
N GLN A 253 -1.54 -0.51 -18.91
CA GLN A 253 -1.25 -0.89 -17.53
C GLN A 253 -2.53 -0.88 -16.71
N VAL A 254 -2.82 -1.99 -16.06
CA VAL A 254 -3.91 -2.11 -15.08
C VAL A 254 -3.40 -1.60 -13.72
N VAL A 255 -4.05 -0.58 -13.18
CA VAL A 255 -3.79 -0.03 -11.84
C VAL A 255 -5.04 -0.27 -11.00
N ALA A 256 -5.10 -1.45 -10.37
CA ALA A 256 -6.26 -1.94 -9.62
C ALA A 256 -5.80 -2.67 -8.34
N ASP A 257 -6.65 -2.63 -7.30
CA ASP A 257 -6.40 -3.36 -6.02
C ASP A 257 -6.60 -4.89 -6.15
N THR A 258 -7.12 -5.35 -7.30
CA THR A 258 -7.36 -6.77 -7.62
C THR A 258 -6.89 -7.09 -9.03
N LEU A 259 -6.52 -8.35 -9.28
CA LEU A 259 -6.18 -8.83 -10.62
C LEU A 259 -7.40 -8.80 -11.54
N GLU A 260 -7.27 -8.14 -12.69
CA GLU A 260 -8.27 -8.07 -13.75
C GLU A 260 -7.71 -8.77 -15.01
N TYR A 261 -8.56 -9.48 -15.73
CA TYR A 261 -8.22 -10.08 -17.02
C TYR A 261 -8.33 -9.03 -18.12
N LEU A 262 -7.31 -9.00 -18.97
CA LEU A 262 -7.22 -8.13 -20.13
C LEU A 262 -7.23 -8.99 -21.39
N TYR A 263 -8.22 -8.78 -22.24
CA TYR A 263 -8.28 -9.37 -23.57
C TYR A 263 -8.13 -8.27 -24.62
N LEU A 264 -7.29 -8.50 -25.62
CA LEU A 264 -7.30 -7.72 -26.85
C LEU A 264 -7.92 -8.55 -27.97
N LEU A 265 -8.85 -7.99 -28.72
CA LEU A 265 -9.47 -8.62 -29.89
C LEU A 265 -9.23 -7.78 -31.14
N ASN A 266 -9.15 -8.44 -32.30
CA ASN A 266 -9.19 -7.76 -33.60
C ASN A 266 -10.62 -7.40 -34.02
N ASP A 267 -10.78 -6.76 -35.19
CA ASP A 267 -12.08 -6.35 -35.72
C ASP A 267 -13.06 -7.51 -36.02
N SER A 268 -12.55 -8.73 -36.20
CA SER A 268 -13.38 -9.94 -36.25
C SER A 268 -13.73 -10.51 -34.87
N HIS A 269 -13.41 -9.78 -33.79
CA HIS A 269 -13.54 -10.17 -32.39
C HIS A 269 -12.79 -11.47 -32.04
N ASN A 270 -11.74 -11.82 -32.78
CA ASN A 270 -10.85 -12.92 -32.43
C ASN A 270 -9.82 -12.44 -31.41
N ARG A 271 -9.65 -13.22 -30.33
CA ARG A 271 -8.70 -12.98 -29.23
C ARG A 271 -7.25 -12.98 -29.76
N LEU A 272 -6.58 -11.84 -29.61
CA LEU A 272 -5.16 -11.60 -29.92
C LEU A 272 -4.27 -11.71 -28.67
N PHE A 273 -4.80 -11.30 -27.52
CA PHE A 273 -4.14 -11.34 -26.22
C PHE A 273 -5.11 -11.78 -25.12
N ASP A 274 -4.55 -12.37 -24.07
CA ASP A 274 -5.22 -12.86 -22.87
C ASP A 274 -4.20 -12.87 -21.72
N GLY A 275 -4.43 -12.12 -20.66
CA GLY A 275 -3.49 -12.05 -19.54
C GLY A 275 -4.05 -11.27 -18.34
N MET A 276 -3.38 -11.40 -17.19
CA MET A 276 -3.82 -10.82 -15.91
C MET A 276 -2.98 -9.62 -15.43
N ALA A 277 -2.04 -9.15 -16.26
CA ALA A 277 -1.18 -8.01 -15.96
C ALA A 277 -0.59 -7.45 -17.25
N GLY A 278 -0.85 -6.17 -17.53
CA GLY A 278 -0.29 -5.47 -18.68
C GLY A 278 -0.81 -5.95 -20.04
N LEU A 279 -0.50 -5.17 -21.07
CA LEU A 279 -0.59 -5.52 -22.49
C LEU A 279 0.31 -4.57 -23.25
N ASP A 280 1.23 -5.10 -24.05
CA ASP A 280 1.96 -4.36 -25.07
C ASP A 280 1.76 -5.09 -26.40
N PHE A 281 1.05 -4.46 -27.34
CA PHE A 281 0.69 -5.09 -28.62
C PHE A 281 0.89 -4.16 -29.82
N THR A 282 1.87 -4.48 -30.67
CA THR A 282 2.02 -3.87 -32.00
C THR A 282 0.92 -4.35 -32.95
N VAL A 283 0.19 -3.42 -33.54
CA VAL A 283 -0.80 -3.75 -34.57
C VAL A 283 -0.17 -3.95 -35.94
N ALA A 284 -0.47 -5.08 -36.59
CA ALA A 284 0.07 -5.44 -37.90
C ALA A 284 -0.66 -4.77 -39.09
N ALA A 285 -1.83 -4.18 -38.85
CA ALA A 285 -2.67 -3.54 -39.87
C ALA A 285 -3.59 -2.48 -39.25
N ASP A 286 -3.90 -1.45 -40.03
CA ASP A 286 -4.89 -0.41 -39.70
C ASP A 286 -6.25 -1.05 -39.38
N GLY A 287 -6.89 -0.64 -38.28
CA GLY A 287 -8.21 -1.14 -37.93
C GLY A 287 -8.71 -0.75 -36.56
N ASP A 288 -9.89 -1.25 -36.22
CA ASP A 288 -10.44 -1.20 -34.88
C ASP A 288 -9.97 -2.42 -34.07
N TYR A 289 -9.52 -2.14 -32.85
CA TYR A 289 -9.11 -3.13 -31.86
C TYR A 289 -9.98 -2.96 -30.62
N TYR A 290 -10.29 -4.09 -29.98
CA TYR A 290 -11.32 -4.16 -28.96
C TYR A 290 -10.66 -4.66 -27.67
N LEU A 291 -10.50 -3.76 -26.72
CA LEU A 291 -9.91 -4.03 -25.42
C LEU A 291 -11.04 -4.39 -24.45
N VAL A 292 -10.94 -5.55 -23.81
CA VAL A 292 -11.92 -6.00 -22.81
C VAL A 292 -11.22 -6.20 -21.49
N VAL A 293 -11.73 -5.54 -20.44
CA VAL A 293 -11.24 -5.67 -19.06
C VAL A 293 -12.31 -6.35 -18.24
N ALA A 294 -11.97 -7.42 -17.55
CA ALA A 294 -12.95 -8.33 -16.98
C ALA A 294 -12.45 -8.93 -15.65
N GLY A 295 -13.36 -9.34 -14.77
CA GLY A 295 -12.95 -9.85 -13.46
C GLY A 295 -14.07 -10.48 -12.65
N TYR A 296 -13.79 -10.77 -11.37
CA TYR A 296 -14.58 -11.67 -10.51
C TYR A 296 -15.49 -11.00 -9.48
N SER A 297 -15.31 -9.71 -9.21
CA SER A 297 -15.99 -8.99 -8.13
C SER A 297 -16.39 -7.60 -8.58
N TYR A 298 -17.58 -7.15 -8.16
CA TYR A 298 -17.93 -5.74 -8.25
C TYR A 298 -16.88 -4.87 -7.57
N ALA A 299 -16.44 -3.84 -8.31
CA ALA A 299 -15.67 -2.71 -7.81
C ALA A 299 -14.41 -3.07 -7.01
N SER A 300 -13.33 -3.38 -7.74
CA SER A 300 -12.09 -2.66 -7.45
C SER A 300 -12.23 -1.27 -8.09
N ALA A 301 -11.85 -0.20 -7.39
CA ALA A 301 -11.77 1.13 -8.00
C ALA A 301 -10.46 1.21 -8.79
N GLY A 302 -10.44 0.58 -9.97
CA GLY A 302 -9.28 0.49 -10.82
C GLY A 302 -9.17 1.65 -11.81
N SER A 303 -8.02 1.72 -12.48
CA SER A 303 -7.86 2.50 -13.70
C SER A 303 -6.95 1.80 -14.70
N LEU A 304 -7.27 1.97 -15.98
CA LEU A 304 -6.40 1.60 -17.09
C LEU A 304 -5.59 2.83 -17.46
N LYS A 305 -4.27 2.76 -17.36
CA LYS A 305 -3.38 3.68 -18.07
C LYS A 305 -3.19 3.12 -19.47
N ILE A 306 -3.68 3.81 -20.49
CA ILE A 306 -3.57 3.37 -21.88
C ILE A 306 -2.71 4.36 -22.66
N VAL A 307 -1.69 3.88 -23.35
CA VAL A 307 -0.85 4.66 -24.26
C VAL A 307 -0.94 4.02 -25.65
N VAL A 308 -1.06 4.85 -26.68
CA VAL A 308 -0.82 4.45 -28.07
C VAL A 308 0.46 5.12 -28.51
N HIS A 309 1.50 4.36 -28.84
CA HIS A 309 2.75 4.89 -29.37
C HIS A 309 3.07 4.23 -30.73
N GLU A 310 4.11 4.69 -31.42
CA GLU A 310 4.67 3.94 -32.55
C GLU A 310 5.40 2.70 -32.03
N GLU A 311 5.71 1.71 -32.89
CA GLU A 311 6.49 0.54 -32.48
C GLU A 311 7.69 1.00 -31.66
N PRO A 312 7.83 0.52 -30.40
CA PRO A 312 9.05 0.79 -29.68
C PRO A 312 10.16 0.16 -30.51
N LEU A 313 11.15 1.00 -30.82
CA LEU A 313 12.23 0.65 -31.73
C LEU A 313 12.97 -0.57 -31.18
N ARG A 314 12.68 -1.76 -31.72
CA ARG A 314 13.19 -3.05 -31.22
C ARG A 314 14.71 -3.11 -31.32
N GLY A 315 15.39 -2.84 -30.20
CA GLY A 315 16.81 -3.06 -30.04
C GLY A 315 17.38 -2.38 -28.80
N ASP A 316 18.45 -2.95 -28.27
CA ASP A 316 19.25 -2.35 -27.20
C ASP A 316 20.07 -1.20 -27.81
N TYR A 317 19.94 0.01 -27.25
CA TYR A 317 20.60 1.23 -27.72
C TYR A 317 21.98 1.37 -27.10
N ASP A 318 22.94 0.55 -27.55
CA ASP A 318 24.34 0.67 -27.15
C ASP A 318 25.03 1.81 -27.93
N PHE A 319 25.35 2.90 -27.23
CA PHE A 319 26.13 4.05 -27.73
C PHE A 319 27.61 4.01 -27.27
N THR A 320 28.09 2.88 -26.74
CA THR A 320 29.45 2.75 -26.19
C THR A 320 30.54 2.48 -27.23
N ASP A 321 30.16 2.04 -28.43
CA ASP A 321 31.03 1.95 -29.61
C ASP A 321 31.22 3.32 -30.30
N ASP A 322 32.16 3.42 -31.26
CA ASP A 322 32.39 4.61 -32.10
C ASP A 322 31.22 4.83 -33.09
N ILE A 323 30.07 5.27 -32.57
CA ILE A 323 28.85 5.54 -33.35
C ILE A 323 28.86 6.98 -33.89
N GLU A 324 28.65 7.13 -35.19
CA GLU A 324 28.50 8.44 -35.88
C GLU A 324 27.21 9.17 -35.46
N ASP A 325 27.02 10.43 -35.88
CA ASP A 325 25.78 11.18 -35.59
C ASP A 325 24.56 10.48 -36.22
N ILE A 326 23.53 10.21 -35.41
CA ILE A 326 22.27 9.54 -35.82
C ILE A 326 21.10 10.40 -35.36
N ALA A 327 20.08 10.58 -36.20
CA ALA A 327 18.89 11.34 -35.85
C ALA A 327 17.60 10.72 -36.40
N SER A 328 16.52 10.92 -35.66
CA SER A 328 15.13 10.69 -36.03
C SER A 328 14.31 11.97 -35.78
N ASP A 329 13.01 11.92 -36.02
CA ASP A 329 12.10 13.05 -35.74
C ASP A 329 11.88 13.29 -34.22
N SER A 330 12.13 12.27 -33.37
CA SER A 330 11.86 12.32 -31.93
C SER A 330 13.09 12.21 -31.03
N TRP A 331 14.26 11.82 -31.56
CA TRP A 331 15.53 11.80 -30.82
C TRP A 331 16.75 11.94 -31.74
N SER A 332 17.90 12.33 -31.20
CA SER A 332 19.19 12.32 -31.93
C SER A 332 20.40 12.08 -31.03
N TRP A 333 21.38 11.35 -31.55
CA TRP A 333 22.71 11.18 -30.97
C TRP A 333 23.71 12.10 -31.68
N THR A 334 24.43 12.91 -30.91
CA THR A 334 25.57 13.71 -31.37
C THR A 334 26.85 13.13 -30.78
N ALA A 335 27.64 12.45 -31.61
CA ALA A 335 28.83 11.72 -31.20
C ALA A 335 29.92 12.65 -30.65
N ALA A 336 30.10 13.81 -31.28
CA ALA A 336 31.12 14.80 -30.91
C ALA A 336 30.95 15.37 -29.49
N THR A 337 29.74 15.32 -28.93
CA THR A 337 29.41 15.81 -27.58
C THR A 337 28.85 14.72 -26.67
N LYS A 338 28.81 13.46 -27.13
CA LYS A 338 28.16 12.31 -26.46
C LYS A 338 26.75 12.64 -25.97
N THR A 339 25.96 13.34 -26.80
CA THR A 339 24.65 13.87 -26.39
C THR A 339 23.50 13.11 -27.05
N LEU A 340 22.67 12.46 -26.24
CA LEU A 340 21.38 11.92 -26.65
C LEU A 340 20.29 12.97 -26.39
N THR A 341 19.81 13.62 -27.44
CA THR A 341 18.68 14.57 -27.34
C THR A 341 17.37 13.83 -27.51
N LEU A 342 16.44 13.99 -26.57
CA LEU A 342 15.10 13.41 -26.60
C LEU A 342 14.05 14.54 -26.77
N SER A 343 13.18 14.40 -27.75
CA SER A 343 12.27 15.42 -28.26
C SER A 343 10.86 14.87 -28.54
N GLY A 344 10.32 14.07 -27.61
CA GLY A 344 9.09 13.31 -27.78
C GLY A 344 9.32 11.83 -28.08
N ALA A 345 10.44 11.28 -27.59
CA ALA A 345 10.88 9.91 -27.88
C ALA A 345 10.11 8.88 -27.07
N THR A 346 9.73 7.76 -27.71
CA THR A 346 9.28 6.54 -27.01
C THR A 346 10.24 5.41 -27.37
N ILE A 347 10.99 4.93 -26.39
CA ILE A 347 12.01 3.89 -26.51
C ILE A 347 11.53 2.72 -25.65
N ALA A 348 11.48 1.50 -26.18
CA ALA A 348 11.41 0.30 -25.35
C ALA A 348 12.55 -0.66 -25.68
N GLY A 349 13.17 -1.19 -24.63
CA GLY A 349 14.54 -1.69 -24.64
C GLY A 349 15.40 -0.91 -23.64
N GLU A 350 16.71 -1.15 -23.65
CA GLU A 350 17.68 -0.40 -22.86
C GLU A 350 18.38 0.69 -23.68
N ILE A 351 18.87 1.72 -22.99
CA ILE A 351 19.82 2.70 -23.51
C ILE A 351 21.11 2.51 -22.73
N LEU A 352 22.23 2.24 -23.40
CA LEU A 352 23.55 2.15 -22.78
C LEU A 352 24.47 3.25 -23.32
N LEU A 353 24.90 4.15 -22.45
CA LEU A 353 25.66 5.35 -22.83
C LEU A 353 27.16 5.25 -22.49
N PRO A 354 28.04 5.93 -23.25
CA PRO A 354 29.47 6.01 -22.98
C PRO A 354 29.80 7.02 -21.85
N GLU A 355 31.00 6.91 -21.27
CA GLU A 355 31.50 7.80 -20.22
C GLU A 355 31.32 9.29 -20.55
N GLY A 356 30.73 10.05 -19.63
CA GLY A 356 30.52 11.50 -19.78
C GLY A 356 29.42 11.85 -20.77
N ALA A 357 28.47 10.95 -21.02
CA ALA A 357 27.32 11.22 -21.87
C ALA A 357 26.33 12.21 -21.24
N THR A 358 25.55 12.86 -22.09
CA THR A 358 24.47 13.78 -21.69
C THR A 358 23.16 13.37 -22.34
N ILE A 359 22.09 13.20 -21.54
CA ILE A 359 20.72 13.18 -22.03
C ILE A 359 20.19 14.61 -22.00
N GLN A 360 19.83 15.14 -23.17
CA GLN A 360 19.25 16.46 -23.34
C GLN A 360 17.75 16.32 -23.57
N LEU A 361 16.93 16.75 -22.62
CA LEU A 361 15.48 16.77 -22.74
C LEU A 361 15.03 18.09 -23.39
N THR A 362 14.23 18.01 -24.46
CA THR A 362 13.71 19.19 -25.17
C THR A 362 12.47 19.74 -24.47
N GLU A 363 12.44 21.06 -24.25
CA GLU A 363 11.35 21.79 -23.59
C GLU A 363 9.96 21.43 -24.16
N GLY A 364 9.02 21.11 -23.26
CA GLY A 364 7.63 20.82 -23.62
C GLY A 364 7.40 19.49 -24.35
N THR A 365 8.39 18.60 -24.35
CA THR A 365 8.25 17.23 -24.88
C THR A 365 8.17 16.21 -23.75
N GLN A 366 7.46 15.11 -23.99
CA GLN A 366 7.35 13.98 -23.06
C GLN A 366 8.10 12.78 -23.64
N ASN A 367 9.01 12.21 -22.86
CA ASN A 367 9.91 11.16 -23.32
C ASN A 367 9.73 9.92 -22.45
N TYR A 368 9.72 8.75 -23.09
CA TYR A 368 9.41 7.47 -22.46
C TYR A 368 10.55 6.48 -22.73
N VAL A 369 11.06 5.83 -21.68
CA VAL A 369 12.01 4.72 -21.78
C VAL A 369 11.46 3.54 -20.98
N MET A 370 11.13 2.44 -21.67
CA MET A 370 10.38 1.32 -21.10
C MET A 370 11.16 0.02 -21.27
N LYS A 371 11.64 -0.59 -20.18
CA LYS A 371 12.34 -1.87 -20.22
C LYS A 371 11.56 -2.96 -19.53
N SER A 372 11.03 -3.91 -20.30
CA SER A 372 10.59 -5.20 -19.77
C SER A 372 11.61 -6.30 -20.08
N ILE A 373 11.82 -7.20 -19.11
CA ILE A 373 12.81 -8.28 -19.20
C ILE A 373 12.07 -9.62 -19.16
N GLU A 374 11.98 -10.31 -20.30
CA GLU A 374 11.27 -11.61 -20.42
C GLU A 374 11.88 -12.72 -19.54
N SER A 375 13.16 -12.60 -19.15
CA SER A 375 13.80 -13.52 -18.19
C SER A 375 14.99 -12.85 -17.50
N TYR A 376 15.04 -12.88 -16.16
CA TYR A 376 16.14 -12.34 -15.36
C TYR A 376 17.46 -13.12 -15.60
N PRO A 377 18.49 -12.53 -16.26
CA PRO A 377 19.81 -13.16 -16.33
C PRO A 377 20.60 -12.74 -15.09
N TYR A 378 20.74 -13.66 -14.13
CA TYR A 378 21.24 -13.42 -12.76
C TYR A 378 22.71 -12.93 -12.62
N ASN A 379 23.38 -12.53 -13.72
CA ASN A 379 24.85 -12.38 -13.82
C ASN A 379 25.34 -11.20 -14.70
N PHE A 380 24.50 -10.22 -15.05
CA PHE A 380 24.96 -9.01 -15.77
C PHE A 380 25.23 -7.84 -14.82
N ALA A 381 26.15 -6.96 -15.21
CA ALA A 381 26.46 -5.76 -14.45
C ALA A 381 25.26 -4.78 -14.43
N PRO A 382 25.02 -4.01 -13.35
CA PRO A 382 23.78 -3.25 -13.18
C PRO A 382 23.46 -2.28 -14.32
N GLU A 383 24.47 -1.59 -14.85
CA GLU A 383 24.37 -0.66 -15.97
C GLU A 383 23.95 -1.36 -17.29
N LEU A 384 24.32 -2.63 -17.47
CA LEU A 384 23.86 -3.50 -18.58
C LEU A 384 22.47 -4.11 -18.33
N THR A 385 21.84 -3.81 -17.18
CA THR A 385 20.50 -4.29 -16.86
C THR A 385 19.50 -3.16 -16.60
N ALA A 386 19.95 -1.90 -16.61
CA ALA A 386 19.11 -0.72 -16.48
C ALA A 386 18.29 -0.41 -17.74
N ALA A 387 17.23 0.40 -17.59
CA ALA A 387 16.54 1.02 -18.73
C ALA A 387 17.39 2.14 -19.35
N VAL A 388 18.13 2.88 -18.51
CA VAL A 388 19.14 3.85 -18.93
C VAL A 388 20.44 3.56 -18.19
N GLY A 389 21.34 2.78 -18.79
CA GLY A 389 22.68 2.51 -18.31
C GLY A 389 23.71 3.52 -18.82
N CYS A 390 24.81 3.70 -18.10
CA CYS A 390 25.97 4.45 -18.58
C CYS A 390 27.27 3.89 -18.03
N ARG A 391 28.27 3.68 -18.91
CA ARG A 391 29.66 3.35 -18.55
C ARG A 391 30.42 4.61 -18.18
N GLY A 392 30.12 5.19 -17.04
CA GLY A 392 30.80 6.34 -16.44
C GLY A 392 29.81 7.39 -15.93
N ASP A 393 30.27 8.64 -15.87
CA ASP A 393 29.42 9.77 -15.48
C ASP A 393 28.31 10.03 -16.51
N LEU A 394 27.10 10.32 -16.02
CA LEU A 394 25.91 10.63 -16.82
C LEU A 394 25.31 11.96 -16.37
N THR A 395 25.06 12.87 -17.31
CA THR A 395 24.29 14.10 -17.08
C THR A 395 22.90 14.01 -17.73
N ILE A 396 21.85 14.42 -17.03
CA ILE A 396 20.49 14.60 -17.56
C ILE A 396 20.11 16.07 -17.37
N GLN A 397 19.72 16.76 -18.43
CA GLN A 397 19.44 18.19 -18.40
C GLN A 397 18.35 18.65 -19.38
N GLY A 398 17.73 19.79 -19.09
CA GLY A 398 16.73 20.43 -19.95
C GLY A 398 15.29 20.15 -19.52
N SER A 399 14.37 21.06 -19.85
CA SER A 399 13.02 21.15 -19.28
C SER A 399 11.95 20.31 -19.98
N GLY A 400 12.35 19.22 -20.64
CA GLY A 400 11.40 18.18 -21.08
C GLY A 400 11.10 17.18 -19.97
N ASP A 401 9.99 16.47 -20.10
CA ASP A 401 9.61 15.39 -19.17
C ASP A 401 10.27 14.07 -19.59
N LEU A 402 10.56 13.21 -18.60
CA LEU A 402 11.14 11.87 -18.82
C LEU A 402 10.50 10.86 -17.86
N LEU A 403 9.73 9.92 -18.41
CA LEU A 403 9.21 8.75 -17.72
C LEU A 403 10.06 7.52 -18.06
N VAL A 404 10.66 6.89 -17.05
CA VAL A 404 11.41 5.64 -17.18
C VAL A 404 10.72 4.52 -16.41
N THR A 405 10.38 3.42 -17.07
CA THR A 405 9.88 2.20 -16.43
C THR A 405 10.83 1.04 -16.67
N SER A 406 11.06 0.22 -15.63
CA SER A 406 11.99 -0.90 -15.72
C SER A 406 11.61 -2.07 -14.82
N ASP A 407 11.59 -3.27 -15.40
CA ASP A 407 11.51 -4.53 -14.63
C ASP A 407 12.83 -4.89 -13.92
N SER A 408 13.85 -4.01 -13.96
CA SER A 408 15.13 -4.13 -13.23
C SER A 408 15.57 -2.78 -12.65
N TYR A 409 16.70 -2.21 -13.07
CA TYR A 409 17.18 -0.88 -12.67
C TYR A 409 16.60 0.22 -13.59
N GLY A 410 16.30 1.39 -13.04
CA GLY A 410 15.82 2.55 -13.81
C GLY A 410 16.94 3.23 -14.58
N ILE A 411 17.57 4.22 -13.94
CA ILE A 411 18.74 4.95 -14.44
C ILE A 411 19.97 4.57 -13.62
N PHE A 412 20.99 3.99 -14.26
CA PHE A 412 22.19 3.46 -13.62
C PHE A 412 23.49 3.78 -14.40
N PRO A 413 24.12 4.94 -14.14
CA PRO A 413 25.54 5.12 -14.38
C PRO A 413 26.40 4.36 -13.37
N ASP A 414 27.47 3.72 -13.84
CA ASP A 414 28.53 3.15 -12.99
C ASP A 414 29.48 4.24 -12.41
N GLY A 415 29.34 5.49 -12.87
CA GLY A 415 30.00 6.68 -12.35
C GLY A 415 29.07 7.58 -11.54
N LYS A 416 29.15 8.90 -11.74
CA LYS A 416 28.30 9.91 -11.10
C LYS A 416 27.07 10.22 -11.94
N LEU A 417 25.89 10.32 -11.31
CA LEU A 417 24.68 10.88 -11.92
C LEU A 417 24.59 12.39 -11.60
N VAL A 418 24.30 13.21 -12.61
CA VAL A 418 23.93 14.62 -12.43
C VAL A 418 22.60 14.86 -13.14
N VAL A 419 21.59 15.34 -12.41
CA VAL A 419 20.30 15.77 -12.95
C VAL A 419 20.14 17.27 -12.70
N ASN A 420 20.07 18.07 -13.76
CA ASN A 420 20.09 19.53 -13.66
C ASN A 420 19.01 20.20 -14.53
N GLY A 421 18.08 20.91 -13.90
CA GLY A 421 17.08 21.72 -14.60
C GLY A 421 16.12 20.89 -15.47
N ALA A 422 15.68 19.75 -14.94
CA ALA A 422 14.75 18.84 -15.60
C ALA A 422 13.29 19.30 -15.52
N GLY A 423 12.46 18.83 -16.45
CA GLY A 423 10.99 18.84 -16.35
C GLY A 423 10.49 17.85 -15.30
N GLU A 424 9.32 17.23 -15.52
CA GLU A 424 8.89 16.14 -14.64
C GLU A 424 9.66 14.86 -14.98
N ILE A 425 10.48 14.37 -14.04
CA ILE A 425 11.14 13.06 -14.15
C ILE A 425 10.43 12.07 -13.23
N GLU A 426 9.91 10.99 -13.80
CA GLU A 426 9.42 9.84 -13.05
C GLU A 426 10.23 8.60 -13.44
N VAL A 427 10.73 7.86 -12.45
CA VAL A 427 11.45 6.60 -12.65
C VAL A 427 10.88 5.53 -11.73
N ASN A 428 10.29 4.50 -12.34
CA ASN A 428 9.66 3.37 -11.65
C ASN A 428 10.38 2.07 -12.03
N ALA A 429 11.09 1.48 -11.08
CA ALA A 429 12.01 0.36 -11.32
C ALA A 429 11.74 -0.80 -10.34
N SER A 430 11.96 -2.06 -10.73
CA SER A 430 11.80 -3.18 -9.81
C SER A 430 12.91 -3.23 -8.74
N SER A 431 14.14 -2.80 -9.04
CA SER A 431 15.29 -2.88 -8.14
C SER A 431 15.65 -1.53 -7.52
N THR A 432 16.26 -0.63 -8.31
CA THR A 432 16.64 0.73 -7.91
C THR A 432 16.27 1.70 -9.03
N ALA A 433 15.63 2.83 -8.69
CA ALA A 433 15.14 3.78 -9.68
C ALA A 433 16.23 4.73 -10.16
N LEU A 434 16.87 5.48 -9.25
CA LEU A 434 18.03 6.32 -9.57
C LEU A 434 19.27 5.81 -8.84
N SER A 435 20.33 5.55 -9.62
CA SER A 435 21.64 5.18 -9.10
C SER A 435 22.72 6.18 -9.54
N GLY A 436 23.84 6.16 -8.82
CA GLY A 436 25.09 6.80 -9.23
C GLY A 436 26.18 6.35 -8.30
N VAL A 437 26.97 5.36 -8.71
CA VAL A 437 27.93 4.66 -7.84
C VAL A 437 28.96 5.62 -7.24
N ALA A 438 29.45 6.59 -8.02
CA ALA A 438 30.39 7.62 -7.53
C ALA A 438 29.70 8.81 -6.83
N GLY A 439 28.38 8.96 -7.00
CA GLY A 439 27.57 10.03 -6.41
C GLY A 439 26.32 10.35 -7.23
N ILE A 440 25.41 11.13 -6.64
CA ILE A 440 24.24 11.71 -7.33
C ILE A 440 24.13 13.20 -6.98
N ASP A 441 24.05 14.07 -7.98
CA ASP A 441 23.61 15.45 -7.80
C ASP A 441 22.24 15.66 -8.45
N ILE A 442 21.24 16.11 -7.69
CA ILE A 442 19.92 16.56 -8.16
C ILE A 442 19.82 18.05 -7.89
N ILE A 443 19.82 18.88 -8.94
CA ILE A 443 19.94 20.34 -8.83
C ILE A 443 18.88 21.03 -9.71
N ASN A 444 18.20 22.06 -9.19
CA ASN A 444 17.19 22.84 -9.92
C ASN A 444 16.05 22.01 -10.54
N CYS A 445 15.72 20.83 -10.01
CA CYS A 445 14.76 19.92 -10.62
C CYS A 445 13.33 20.20 -10.12
N ALA A 446 12.43 20.50 -11.05
CA ALA A 446 11.06 20.91 -10.75
C ALA A 446 10.24 19.80 -10.06
N SER A 447 10.40 18.55 -10.51
CA SER A 447 9.79 17.36 -9.90
C SER A 447 10.59 16.11 -10.27
N ILE A 448 11.06 15.37 -9.26
CA ILE A 448 11.54 14.00 -9.43
C ILE A 448 10.69 13.06 -8.60
N LEU A 449 10.15 12.02 -9.22
CA LEU A 449 9.52 10.87 -8.59
C LEU A 449 10.34 9.61 -8.85
N ALA A 450 11.07 9.14 -7.83
CA ALA A 450 11.77 7.86 -7.87
C ALA A 450 10.97 6.81 -7.08
N LYS A 451 10.68 5.66 -7.70
CA LYS A 451 9.97 4.55 -7.07
C LYS A 451 10.66 3.24 -7.38
N ALA A 452 11.02 2.47 -6.35
CA ALA A 452 11.56 1.13 -6.52
C ALA A 452 11.16 0.18 -5.41
N TRP A 453 11.39 -1.14 -5.58
CA TRP A 453 11.17 -2.09 -4.49
C TRP A 453 12.29 -2.04 -3.45
N ASP A 454 13.56 -1.95 -3.88
CA ASP A 454 14.69 -1.84 -2.94
C ASP A 454 15.01 -0.38 -2.59
N ALA A 455 15.97 0.27 -3.26
CA ALA A 455 16.31 1.66 -3.01
C ALA A 455 15.78 2.58 -4.12
N ALA A 456 14.94 3.57 -3.80
CA ALA A 456 14.45 4.48 -4.83
C ALA A 456 15.56 5.41 -5.36
N ILE A 457 16.38 5.97 -4.47
CA ILE A 457 17.60 6.70 -4.82
C ILE A 457 18.77 6.07 -4.06
N PHE A 458 19.78 5.60 -4.79
CA PHE A 458 20.93 4.86 -4.23
C PHE A 458 22.27 5.43 -4.72
N SER A 459 23.25 5.54 -3.83
CA SER A 459 24.64 5.82 -4.22
C SER A 459 25.65 5.10 -3.34
N SER A 460 26.77 4.70 -3.92
CA SER A 460 27.95 4.24 -3.17
C SER A 460 28.89 5.39 -2.79
N GLY A 461 28.58 6.61 -3.25
CA GLY A 461 29.22 7.87 -2.93
C GLY A 461 28.25 8.85 -2.24
N SER A 462 28.41 10.14 -2.49
CA SER A 462 27.58 11.20 -1.87
C SER A 462 26.36 11.56 -2.72
N ILE A 463 25.25 11.92 -2.08
CA ILE A 463 24.02 12.42 -2.70
C ILE A 463 23.82 13.89 -2.32
N LEU A 464 23.70 14.78 -3.32
CA LEU A 464 23.30 16.16 -3.16
C LEU A 464 21.89 16.37 -3.76
N ILE A 465 20.99 16.99 -2.99
CA ILE A 465 19.70 17.48 -3.47
C ILE A 465 19.63 18.99 -3.17
N GLU A 466 19.63 19.82 -4.21
CA GLU A 466 19.71 21.28 -4.10
C GLU A 466 18.64 21.96 -4.97
N ASP A 467 17.94 22.95 -4.41
CA ASP A 467 16.88 23.74 -5.06
C ASP A 467 15.87 22.88 -5.88
N SER A 468 15.50 21.71 -5.34
CA SER A 468 14.73 20.68 -6.07
C SER A 468 13.52 20.15 -5.28
N SER A 469 12.54 19.57 -5.98
CA SER A 469 11.45 18.80 -5.39
C SER A 469 11.61 17.32 -5.71
N VAL A 470 11.76 16.47 -4.69
CA VAL A 470 12.04 15.03 -4.84
C VAL A 470 11.07 14.21 -4.00
N LYS A 471 10.45 13.21 -4.62
CA LYS A 471 9.74 12.13 -3.94
C LYS A 471 10.42 10.80 -4.22
N ALA A 472 10.81 10.08 -3.17
CA ALA A 472 11.49 8.79 -3.26
C ALA A 472 10.73 7.72 -2.46
N ILE A 473 10.37 6.59 -3.09
CA ILE A 473 9.52 5.54 -2.51
C ILE A 473 10.12 4.14 -2.74
N GLY A 474 10.54 3.45 -1.67
CA GLY A 474 11.02 2.06 -1.75
C GLY A 474 11.34 1.46 -0.39
N LYS A 475 11.86 0.24 -0.30
CA LYS A 475 12.37 -0.32 0.97
C LYS A 475 13.40 0.60 1.63
N PHE A 476 14.20 1.29 0.82
CA PHE A 476 14.85 2.55 1.19
C PHE A 476 14.38 3.67 0.26
N GLY A 477 14.03 4.83 0.83
CA GLY A 477 13.68 6.00 0.02
C GLY A 477 14.93 6.61 -0.62
N ILE A 478 15.84 7.11 0.23
CA ILE A 478 17.14 7.63 -0.19
C ILE A 478 18.23 6.91 0.61
N MET A 479 19.24 6.38 -0.08
CA MET A 479 20.25 5.51 0.51
C MET A 479 21.65 5.85 0.00
N THR A 480 22.60 6.01 0.93
CA THR A 480 24.02 5.79 0.64
C THR A 480 24.51 4.56 1.39
N SER A 481 25.28 3.69 0.74
CA SER A 481 25.95 2.58 1.43
C SER A 481 27.20 2.10 0.69
N PRO A 482 28.12 1.39 1.36
CA PRO A 482 28.99 0.46 0.68
C PRO A 482 28.13 -0.53 -0.13
N PHE A 483 28.47 -0.72 -1.40
CA PHE A 483 27.87 -1.76 -2.24
C PHE A 483 28.53 -3.10 -1.92
N GLU A 484 27.76 -4.17 -1.68
CA GLU A 484 28.34 -5.50 -1.49
C GLU A 484 28.93 -6.03 -2.81
N ASP A 485 30.26 -6.23 -2.83
CA ASP A 485 31.02 -6.97 -3.85
C ASP A 485 30.70 -6.69 -5.33
N LEU A 486 30.88 -5.43 -5.78
CA LEU A 486 31.05 -5.15 -7.22
C LEU A 486 32.42 -5.66 -7.70
N LEU A 487 32.49 -6.93 -8.08
CA LEU A 487 33.68 -7.59 -8.64
C LEU A 487 33.94 -7.20 -10.10
N LEU A 488 34.29 -5.93 -10.34
CA LEU A 488 34.92 -5.52 -11.61
C LEU A 488 36.35 -6.11 -11.69
N ASP A 489 36.58 -7.00 -12.64
CA ASP A 489 37.87 -7.67 -12.93
C ASP A 489 38.61 -8.28 -11.71
N GLY A 490 37.86 -8.67 -10.66
CA GLY A 490 38.43 -9.25 -9.45
C GLY A 490 39.16 -8.26 -8.54
N VAL A 491 38.96 -6.95 -8.72
CA VAL A 491 39.47 -5.90 -7.85
C VAL A 491 38.32 -5.36 -7.00
N SER A 492 38.44 -5.48 -5.67
CA SER A 492 37.52 -4.81 -4.75
C SER A 492 37.81 -3.31 -4.76
N VAL A 493 36.96 -2.55 -5.47
CA VAL A 493 36.85 -1.09 -5.29
C VAL A 493 35.99 -0.84 -4.06
N GLY A 494 36.66 -0.50 -2.95
CA GLY A 494 35.99 -0.16 -1.70
C GLY A 494 35.25 1.17 -1.83
N TYR A 495 33.96 1.12 -2.13
CA TYR A 495 33.05 2.23 -1.88
C TYR A 495 32.62 2.18 -0.42
N PHE A 496 32.67 3.32 0.24
CA PHE A 496 32.43 3.41 1.68
C PHE A 496 31.06 4.00 2.03
N GLY A 497 30.23 4.37 1.05
CA GLY A 497 29.09 5.28 1.27
C GLY A 497 29.57 6.73 1.43
N GLY A 498 28.66 7.68 1.26
CA GLY A 498 28.97 9.11 1.35
C GLY A 498 27.82 9.96 1.88
N ASP A 499 28.06 11.26 1.99
CA ASP A 499 27.12 12.20 2.62
C ASP A 499 25.82 12.34 1.82
N ILE A 500 24.68 12.44 2.51
CA ILE A 500 23.41 12.88 1.95
C ILE A 500 23.20 14.34 2.36
N THR A 501 23.43 15.27 1.43
CA THR A 501 23.21 16.70 1.63
C THR A 501 21.91 17.15 0.97
N ILE A 502 21.04 17.80 1.73
CA ILE A 502 19.78 18.38 1.22
C ILE A 502 19.77 19.87 1.53
N ARG A 503 19.78 20.71 0.49
CA ARG A 503 19.76 22.18 0.58
C ARG A 503 18.53 22.76 -0.10
N SER A 504 17.84 23.69 0.57
CA SER A 504 16.73 24.48 -0.01
C SER A 504 15.64 23.67 -0.74
N SER A 505 15.53 22.36 -0.46
CA SER A 505 14.77 21.40 -1.27
C SER A 505 13.57 20.85 -0.52
N HIS A 506 12.54 20.47 -1.26
CA HIS A 506 11.37 19.77 -0.74
C HIS A 506 11.50 18.27 -1.02
N VAL A 507 11.75 17.49 0.02
CA VAL A 507 12.03 16.05 -0.11
C VAL A 507 11.01 15.23 0.67
N ILE A 508 10.33 14.31 0.00
CA ILE A 508 9.45 13.29 0.59
C ILE A 508 10.09 11.93 0.36
N ALA A 509 10.64 11.33 1.40
CA ALA A 509 11.16 9.97 1.36
C ALA A 509 10.22 9.02 2.12
N GLU A 510 9.77 7.95 1.47
CA GLU A 510 8.74 7.04 1.97
C GLU A 510 9.19 5.57 1.85
N THR A 511 8.85 4.75 2.85
CA THR A 511 9.00 3.30 2.78
C THR A 511 7.70 2.64 2.35
N ASP A 512 7.79 1.55 1.59
CA ASP A 512 6.65 0.69 1.31
C ASP A 512 6.21 -0.12 2.56
N SER A 513 5.25 -1.04 2.38
CA SER A 513 4.70 -1.85 3.48
C SER A 513 5.69 -2.84 4.13
N GLY A 514 6.87 -3.08 3.54
CA GLY A 514 7.94 -3.92 4.08
C GLY A 514 9.25 -3.20 4.39
N GLY A 515 9.34 -1.89 4.08
CA GLY A 515 10.61 -1.17 4.02
C GLY A 515 11.36 -0.92 5.33
N SER A 516 12.64 -0.59 5.16
CA SER A 516 13.68 -0.48 6.18
C SER A 516 13.86 0.93 6.74
N ALA A 517 14.05 1.94 5.88
CA ALA A 517 14.25 3.34 6.31
C ALA A 517 13.94 4.35 5.19
N ALA A 518 13.27 5.46 5.52
CA ALA A 518 12.98 6.52 4.55
C ALA A 518 14.26 7.18 4.00
N ILE A 519 15.20 7.54 4.87
CA ILE A 519 16.54 8.02 4.50
C ILE A 519 17.56 7.24 5.34
N TYR A 520 18.60 6.76 4.66
CA TYR A 520 19.71 6.00 5.23
C TYR A 520 21.03 6.51 4.67
N ALA A 521 21.93 6.99 5.53
CA ALA A 521 23.35 7.05 5.20
C ALA A 521 24.05 5.90 5.94
N GLY A 522 25.03 5.26 5.32
CA GLY A 522 25.75 4.20 5.97
C GLY A 522 27.11 3.95 5.37
N ASP A 523 28.02 3.52 6.23
CA ASP A 523 29.40 3.21 5.89
C ASP A 523 29.88 1.91 6.55
N ASN A 524 31.09 1.51 6.18
CA ASN A 524 31.82 0.38 6.77
C ASN A 524 32.92 0.85 7.75
N LEU A 525 32.87 2.09 8.26
CA LEU A 525 33.90 2.65 9.14
C LEU A 525 33.61 2.35 10.62
N THR A 526 34.66 2.29 11.44
CA THR A 526 34.53 1.86 12.84
C THR A 526 34.24 3.04 13.78
N GLU A 527 33.77 2.78 15.00
CA GLU A 527 33.55 3.84 16.02
C GLU A 527 34.82 4.66 16.37
N GLU A 528 36.02 4.21 15.96
CA GLU A 528 37.28 4.93 16.15
C GLU A 528 37.59 5.92 15.01
N ASP A 529 36.88 5.83 13.86
CA ASP A 529 37.13 6.58 12.62
C ASP A 529 36.17 7.79 12.45
N ALA A 530 35.80 8.44 13.56
CA ALA A 530 34.69 9.40 13.65
C ALA A 530 34.72 10.60 12.67
N GLU A 531 35.88 10.95 12.11
CA GLU A 531 36.04 12.05 11.16
C GLU A 531 35.74 11.65 9.70
N GLY A 532 35.45 10.37 9.41
CA GLY A 532 35.23 9.86 8.05
C GLY A 532 33.82 9.36 7.73
N HIS A 533 32.89 9.33 8.71
CA HIS A 533 31.57 8.72 8.53
C HIS A 533 30.67 9.48 7.54
N ALA A 534 29.81 8.73 6.84
CA ALA A 534 28.78 9.27 5.95
C ALA A 534 27.71 10.05 6.76
N GLN A 535 27.50 11.32 6.42
CA GLN A 535 26.62 12.21 7.18
C GLN A 535 25.30 12.51 6.48
N ILE A 536 24.28 12.91 7.24
CA ILE A 536 23.04 13.47 6.69
C ILE A 536 22.97 14.95 7.06
N ILE A 537 23.19 15.80 6.06
CA ILE A 537 23.40 17.23 6.19
C ILE A 537 22.16 17.95 5.65
N LEU A 538 21.42 18.62 6.53
CA LEU A 538 20.28 19.46 6.16
C LEU A 538 20.68 20.94 6.28
N ASP A 539 20.75 21.64 5.15
CA ASP A 539 21.11 23.06 5.09
C ASP A 539 19.92 23.90 4.61
N GLY A 540 19.55 24.92 5.37
CA GLY A 540 18.34 25.72 5.08
C GLY A 540 17.04 24.91 5.02
N ALA A 541 16.93 23.78 5.72
CA ALA A 541 15.77 22.87 5.65
C ALA A 541 15.31 22.37 7.03
N VAL A 542 14.02 22.02 7.15
CA VAL A 542 13.37 21.52 8.37
C VAL A 542 12.60 20.23 8.10
N ILE A 543 12.72 19.26 9.01
CA ILE A 543 11.92 18.03 9.01
C ILE A 543 10.52 18.35 9.54
N THR A 544 9.47 18.13 8.75
CA THR A 544 8.06 18.35 9.12
C THR A 544 7.31 17.06 9.49
N GLN A 545 7.85 15.90 9.10
CA GLN A 545 7.40 14.57 9.54
C GLN A 545 8.61 13.63 9.68
N PRO A 546 8.64 12.71 10.67
CA PRO A 546 7.60 12.39 11.65
C PRO A 546 7.59 13.33 12.88
N ALA A 547 6.46 13.37 13.58
CA ALA A 547 6.29 14.23 14.77
C ALA A 547 7.10 13.81 16.01
N ALA A 548 7.72 12.62 15.99
CA ALA A 548 8.66 12.14 17.01
C ALA A 548 9.57 11.02 16.46
N GLY A 549 10.70 11.41 15.83
CA GLY A 549 11.86 10.56 15.48
C GLY A 549 11.68 9.46 14.41
N ARG A 550 12.70 9.09 13.62
CA ARG A 550 13.96 9.76 13.25
C ARG A 550 14.44 9.18 11.89
N ILE A 551 15.30 9.92 11.18
CA ILE A 551 16.13 9.42 10.07
C ILE A 551 17.26 8.52 10.63
N VAL A 552 17.77 7.57 9.83
CA VAL A 552 18.70 6.52 10.27
C VAL A 552 20.09 6.66 9.64
N ASP A 553 21.11 6.34 10.42
CA ASP A 553 22.53 6.37 10.07
C ASP A 553 23.20 5.18 10.79
N THR A 554 23.78 4.20 10.07
CA THR A 554 24.30 2.98 10.73
C THR A 554 25.55 2.38 10.10
N ASN A 555 26.39 1.80 10.95
CA ASN A 555 27.42 0.83 10.57
C ASN A 555 26.78 -0.57 10.37
N ALA A 556 27.09 -1.22 9.25
CA ALA A 556 26.49 -2.50 8.85
C ALA A 556 27.09 -3.76 9.52
N TYR A 557 28.27 -3.70 10.15
CA TYR A 557 29.01 -4.91 10.57
C TYR A 557 28.89 -5.28 12.06
N GLN A 558 28.11 -6.35 12.30
CA GLN A 558 28.14 -7.25 13.47
C GLN A 558 27.84 -6.71 14.88
N SER A 559 27.40 -5.46 15.05
CA SER A 559 26.63 -5.10 16.26
C SER A 559 25.56 -4.05 15.97
N ARG A 560 24.38 -4.19 16.60
CA ARG A 560 23.22 -3.32 16.40
C ARG A 560 23.46 -1.94 17.02
N LYS A 561 24.26 -1.12 16.35
CA LYS A 561 24.59 0.25 16.74
C LYS A 561 24.32 1.18 15.56
N CYS A 562 23.13 1.74 15.55
CA CYS A 562 22.84 2.92 14.75
C CYS A 562 23.55 4.11 15.42
N GLN A 563 24.18 4.99 14.64
CA GLN A 563 24.41 6.36 15.08
C GLN A 563 23.19 7.20 14.67
N THR A 564 23.17 8.49 15.00
CA THR A 564 22.12 9.35 14.45
C THR A 564 22.46 10.83 14.52
N ILE A 565 22.34 11.50 13.38
CA ILE A 565 22.30 12.96 13.16
C ILE A 565 22.74 13.77 14.38
N THR A 566 24.04 14.00 14.48
CA THR A 566 24.68 14.97 15.37
C THR A 566 24.59 16.37 14.77
N ASN A 567 23.39 16.97 14.76
CA ASN A 567 23.21 18.43 14.87
C ASN A 567 21.77 18.95 14.96
N ILE A 568 20.73 18.11 14.83
CA ILE A 568 19.33 18.57 14.97
C ILE A 568 18.90 18.52 16.44
N GLU A 569 18.71 19.70 17.03
CA GLU A 569 18.21 19.86 18.40
C GLU A 569 16.80 19.24 18.55
N GLY A 570 16.61 18.39 19.56
CA GLY A 570 15.30 17.82 19.90
C GLY A 570 14.88 16.52 19.22
N LEU A 571 15.74 15.87 18.41
CA LEU A 571 15.52 14.49 17.99
C LEU A 571 16.11 13.49 19.02
N ASP A 572 15.58 12.26 19.14
CA ASP A 572 16.10 11.19 20.06
C ASP A 572 16.87 10.07 19.33
N MET A 573 18.07 9.69 19.79
CA MET A 573 18.97 8.75 19.08
C MET A 573 18.31 7.41 18.73
N VAL A 574 18.38 7.02 17.46
CA VAL A 574 18.02 5.68 17.00
C VAL A 574 19.11 4.71 17.47
N THR A 575 18.69 3.59 18.07
CA THR A 575 19.61 2.53 18.53
C THR A 575 19.15 1.14 18.09
N ASP A 576 17.99 1.03 17.46
CA ASP A 576 17.45 -0.20 16.87
C ASP A 576 16.72 0.12 15.55
N TRP A 577 16.83 -0.77 14.58
CA TRP A 577 16.20 -0.65 13.26
C TRP A 577 14.67 -0.53 13.33
N SER A 578 14.05 -1.05 14.40
CA SER A 578 12.61 -0.89 14.65
C SER A 578 12.16 0.57 14.87
N GLN A 579 13.10 1.49 15.09
CA GLN A 579 12.87 2.92 15.32
C GLN A 579 13.08 3.78 14.04
N ALA A 580 13.40 3.15 12.90
CA ALA A 580 13.57 3.82 11.63
C ALA A 580 12.26 4.49 11.16
N SER A 581 12.32 5.76 10.72
CA SER A 581 11.13 6.38 10.15
C SER A 581 10.75 5.77 8.81
N LYS A 582 9.46 5.44 8.68
CA LYS A 582 8.82 5.00 7.43
C LYS A 582 8.48 6.13 6.47
N ARG A 583 8.53 7.38 6.93
CA ARG A 583 8.28 8.57 6.11
C ARG A 583 8.99 9.78 6.68
N VAL A 584 9.70 10.49 5.83
CA VAL A 584 10.41 11.72 6.14
C VAL A 584 9.97 12.79 5.16
N VAL A 585 9.56 13.94 5.69
CA VAL A 585 9.27 15.13 4.87
C VAL A 585 10.20 16.24 5.32
N ILE A 586 11.00 16.74 4.39
CA ILE A 586 11.94 17.84 4.56
C ILE A 586 11.44 19.00 3.71
N SER A 587 11.40 20.20 4.30
CA SER A 587 10.86 21.41 3.67
C SER A 587 11.89 22.54 3.75
N PRO A 588 12.02 23.40 2.71
CA PRO A 588 12.93 24.55 2.75
C PRO A 588 12.55 25.55 3.85
N VAL A 589 13.53 26.33 4.29
CA VAL A 589 13.36 27.44 5.23
C VAL A 589 13.84 28.74 4.59
N TYR A 590 12.99 29.76 4.62
CA TYR A 590 13.30 31.08 4.07
C TYR A 590 13.47 32.12 5.17
N THR A 591 14.31 33.12 4.89
CA THR A 591 14.54 34.27 5.76
C THR A 591 13.60 35.41 5.38
N VAL A 592 12.77 35.85 6.31
CA VAL A 592 11.92 37.04 6.20
C VAL A 592 12.48 38.15 7.07
N THR A 593 12.84 39.27 6.46
CA THR A 593 13.37 40.45 7.15
C THR A 593 12.40 41.62 7.00
N PHE A 594 11.89 42.11 8.13
CA PHE A 594 11.09 43.33 8.20
C PHE A 594 12.00 44.54 8.44
N THR A 595 11.76 45.62 7.72
CA THR A 595 12.56 46.85 7.69
C THR A 595 11.68 48.09 7.83
N ASP A 596 12.23 49.14 8.42
CA ASP A 596 11.60 50.44 8.55
C ASP A 596 11.85 51.31 7.29
N TRP A 597 11.29 52.51 7.22
CA TRP A 597 11.40 53.41 6.07
C TRP A 597 12.83 53.90 5.76
N ASP A 598 13.75 53.75 6.72
CA ASP A 598 15.17 54.10 6.65
C ASP A 598 16.07 52.86 6.49
N GLU A 599 15.51 51.75 6.02
CA GLU A 599 16.16 50.43 5.83
C GLU A 599 16.61 49.74 7.13
N ARG A 600 16.30 50.32 8.31
CA ARG A 600 16.61 49.71 9.62
C ARG A 600 15.83 48.41 9.82
N VAL A 601 16.54 47.32 10.10
CA VAL A 601 15.92 46.03 10.42
C VAL A 601 15.09 46.12 11.72
N LEU A 602 13.85 45.66 11.64
CA LEU A 602 12.88 45.57 12.73
C LEU A 602 12.79 44.13 13.29
N SER A 603 12.85 43.14 12.41
CA SER A 603 12.77 41.71 12.75
C SER A 603 13.37 40.87 11.62
N THR A 604 14.02 39.76 11.97
CA THR A 604 14.42 38.70 11.02
C THR A 604 13.89 37.37 11.53
N GLN A 605 13.32 36.55 10.64
CA GLN A 605 12.60 35.32 10.98
C GLN A 605 12.95 34.21 9.98
N SER A 606 13.08 32.98 10.49
CA SER A 606 13.18 31.78 9.66
C SER A 606 11.79 31.15 9.56
N VAL A 607 11.27 30.99 8.34
CA VAL A 607 9.90 30.54 8.06
C VAL A 607 9.95 29.33 7.13
N ILE A 608 9.26 28.25 7.49
CA ILE A 608 9.16 27.05 6.63
C ILE A 608 8.38 27.42 5.35
N SER A 609 8.84 26.92 4.21
CA SER A 609 8.18 27.08 2.90
C SER A 609 6.67 26.84 2.99
N GLY A 610 5.87 27.76 2.45
CA GLY A 610 4.41 27.73 2.47
C GLY A 610 3.75 28.22 3.77
N SER A 611 4.53 28.53 4.82
CA SER A 611 4.00 29.08 6.09
C SER A 611 3.97 30.61 6.09
N ALA A 612 3.19 31.19 7.00
CA ALA A 612 3.16 32.65 7.23
C ALA A 612 4.32 33.11 8.11
N ALA A 613 4.84 34.31 7.86
CA ALA A 613 5.71 35.02 8.79
C ALA A 613 4.89 35.67 9.93
N ALA A 614 5.49 35.87 11.10
CA ALA A 614 4.86 36.60 12.19
C ALA A 614 4.99 38.12 11.96
N GLU A 615 3.91 38.88 12.08
CA GLU A 615 3.99 40.34 11.98
C GLU A 615 4.75 40.94 13.19
N PRO A 616 5.77 41.79 13.00
CA PRO A 616 6.46 42.45 14.10
C PRO A 616 5.62 43.61 14.67
N ALA A 617 6.04 44.16 15.82
CA ALA A 617 5.39 45.34 16.39
C ALA A 617 5.42 46.52 15.41
N SER A 618 4.28 47.19 15.23
CA SER A 618 4.13 48.32 14.31
C SER A 618 5.14 49.44 14.64
N PRO A 619 5.96 49.88 13.67
CA PRO A 619 6.99 50.89 13.92
C PRO A 619 6.41 52.31 14.07
N GLU A 620 7.05 53.13 14.91
CA GLU A 620 6.67 54.52 15.16
C GLU A 620 7.53 55.51 14.36
N ARG A 621 6.88 56.50 13.74
CA ARG A 621 7.56 57.57 12.98
C ARG A 621 6.90 58.91 13.25
N GLU A 622 7.66 59.89 13.75
CA GLU A 622 7.14 61.22 14.09
C GLU A 622 6.51 61.91 12.87
N GLY A 623 5.27 62.38 13.03
CA GLY A 623 4.50 63.03 11.96
C GLY A 623 3.84 62.08 10.95
N TYR A 624 3.90 60.76 11.17
CA TYR A 624 3.30 59.74 10.29
C TYR A 624 2.49 58.71 11.09
N ILE A 625 1.61 58.01 10.38
CA ILE A 625 0.82 56.87 10.86
C ILE A 625 1.25 55.65 10.05
N PHE A 626 1.57 54.54 10.71
CA PHE A 626 1.87 53.27 10.08
C PHE A 626 0.65 52.78 9.26
N ALA A 627 0.90 52.40 8.01
CA ALA A 627 -0.12 52.09 7.01
C ALA A 627 -0.12 50.61 6.57
N GLY A 628 0.77 49.79 7.12
CA GLY A 628 0.96 48.39 6.74
C GLY A 628 2.33 48.13 6.10
N TRP A 629 2.45 47.00 5.40
CA TRP A 629 3.68 46.52 4.78
C TRP A 629 3.59 46.55 3.25
N ASN A 630 4.74 46.59 2.57
CA ASN A 630 4.81 46.66 1.11
C ASN A 630 4.59 45.30 0.39
N LEU A 631 4.72 44.18 1.09
CA LEU A 631 4.61 42.82 0.56
C LEU A 631 3.72 41.97 1.48
N ALA A 632 3.03 40.98 0.89
CA ALA A 632 2.33 39.94 1.64
C ALA A 632 3.33 38.94 2.23
N PHE A 633 2.97 38.32 3.36
CA PHE A 633 3.81 37.36 4.08
C PHE A 633 3.03 36.19 4.68
N ASP A 634 1.79 35.98 4.21
CA ASP A 634 0.90 34.90 4.64
C ASP A 634 1.33 33.51 4.11
N VAL A 635 2.10 33.49 3.02
CA VAL A 635 2.67 32.27 2.40
C VAL A 635 4.07 32.60 1.89
N VAL A 636 5.10 32.17 2.63
CA VAL A 636 6.51 32.47 2.31
C VAL A 636 7.10 31.34 1.47
N THR A 637 7.49 31.64 0.23
CA THR A 637 8.09 30.68 -0.72
C THR A 637 9.48 31.08 -1.22
N SER A 638 10.04 32.17 -0.69
CA SER A 638 11.39 32.66 -0.96
C SER A 638 11.84 33.61 0.14
N ASN A 639 13.11 34.03 0.14
CA ASN A 639 13.60 35.05 1.07
C ASN A 639 12.94 36.41 0.79
N LEU A 640 12.38 37.05 1.82
CA LEU A 640 11.63 38.32 1.69
C LEU A 640 12.30 39.44 2.46
N THR A 641 12.35 40.64 1.86
CA THR A 641 12.63 41.90 2.58
C THR A 641 11.40 42.80 2.48
N ILE A 642 10.76 43.03 3.62
CA ILE A 642 9.46 43.68 3.75
C ILE A 642 9.66 45.03 4.42
N MET A 643 9.11 46.10 3.85
CA MET A 643 9.32 47.49 4.28
C MET A 643 8.03 48.11 4.81
N ALA A 644 8.13 48.84 5.91
CA ALA A 644 7.03 49.58 6.53
C ALA A 644 6.54 50.74 5.65
N LEU A 645 5.22 50.82 5.44
CA LEU A 645 4.55 51.90 4.74
C LEU A 645 3.93 52.90 5.72
N TYR A 646 3.88 54.17 5.33
CA TYR A 646 3.46 55.27 6.19
C TYR A 646 2.57 56.27 5.45
N THR A 647 1.60 56.85 6.16
CA THR A 647 0.82 58.01 5.72
C THR A 647 1.10 59.21 6.61
N ALA A 648 1.05 60.44 6.08
CA ALA A 648 1.29 61.64 6.90
C ALA A 648 0.18 61.81 7.94
N ALA A 649 0.55 62.04 9.20
CA ALA A 649 -0.41 62.30 10.26
C ALA A 649 -1.14 63.64 10.01
N PRO A 650 -2.45 63.74 10.32
CA PRO A 650 -3.20 64.97 10.10
C PRO A 650 -2.59 66.12 10.93
N THR A 651 -2.20 67.19 10.25
CA THR A 651 -1.64 68.37 10.91
C THR A 651 -2.69 68.96 11.87
N PRO A 652 -2.37 69.17 13.16
CA PRO A 652 -3.32 69.80 14.07
C PRO A 652 -3.61 71.22 13.58
N VAL A 653 -4.88 71.48 13.24
CA VAL A 653 -5.34 72.83 12.88
C VAL A 653 -5.08 73.76 14.05
N PRO A 654 -4.41 74.91 13.86
CA PRO A 654 -4.05 75.80 14.97
C PRO A 654 -5.30 76.27 15.71
N THR A 655 -5.45 75.82 16.96
CA THR A 655 -6.60 76.15 17.80
C THR A 655 -6.46 77.59 18.27
N VAL A 656 -7.20 78.51 17.64
CA VAL A 656 -7.22 79.92 18.05
C VAL A 656 -7.78 80.04 19.47
N SER A 657 -6.96 80.57 20.39
CA SER A 657 -7.30 80.73 21.80
C SER A 657 -8.22 81.95 22.02
N PRO A 658 -9.46 81.79 22.51
CA PRO A 658 -10.33 82.92 22.82
C PRO A 658 -9.92 83.55 24.17
N THR A 659 -9.61 84.86 24.15
CA THR A 659 -9.40 85.69 25.34
C THR A 659 -10.73 86.35 25.81
N PRO A 660 -10.85 86.84 27.06
CA PRO A 660 -12.03 86.53 27.89
C PRO A 660 -13.01 87.71 28.09
N THR A 661 -14.21 87.43 28.61
CA THR A 661 -15.07 88.46 29.24
C THR A 661 -15.93 87.90 30.40
N VAL A 662 -15.43 88.17 31.63
CA VAL A 662 -16.14 88.53 32.88
C VAL A 662 -17.38 87.74 33.36
N ALA A 663 -17.24 87.12 34.55
CA ALA A 663 -18.30 86.50 35.37
C ALA A 663 -19.00 87.52 36.31
N PRO A 664 -20.03 87.15 37.11
CA PRO A 664 -19.73 86.81 38.53
C PRO A 664 -20.68 85.84 39.30
N THR A 665 -20.09 85.08 40.25
CA THR A 665 -20.64 84.69 41.60
C THR A 665 -21.85 83.73 41.65
N VAL A 666 -21.93 82.66 42.48
CA VAL A 666 -21.61 82.49 43.92
C VAL A 666 -20.94 81.13 44.25
N ALA A 667 -20.33 81.01 45.45
CA ALA A 667 -19.58 79.87 46.01
C ALA A 667 -20.23 79.37 47.35
N PRO A 668 -19.60 78.60 48.30
CA PRO A 668 -18.29 77.90 48.34
C PRO A 668 -18.22 76.50 49.09
N THR A 669 -17.01 75.90 49.18
CA THR A 669 -16.52 74.96 50.27
C THR A 669 -16.94 73.47 50.19
N ALA A 670 -16.12 72.41 50.41
CA ALA A 670 -14.70 72.21 50.80
C ALA A 670 -14.03 70.98 50.10
N ALA A 671 -12.71 70.78 50.31
CA ALA A 671 -11.82 69.74 49.75
C ALA A 671 -11.55 68.57 50.77
N PRO A 672 -10.54 67.65 50.66
CA PRO A 672 -9.50 67.43 49.62
C PRO A 672 -9.07 65.96 49.26
N THR A 673 -8.33 65.83 48.13
CA THR A 673 -7.16 64.94 47.84
C THR A 673 -7.14 63.42 48.12
N ALA A 674 -6.90 62.61 47.06
CA ALA A 674 -5.75 61.66 46.93
C ALA A 674 -5.67 61.00 45.52
N ALA A 675 -4.48 60.54 45.12
CA ALA A 675 -4.19 59.72 43.92
C ALA A 675 -3.84 58.26 44.36
N PRO A 676 -3.32 57.33 43.53
CA PRO A 676 -3.30 57.17 42.06
C PRO A 676 -3.81 55.77 41.57
N THR A 677 -3.72 55.54 40.26
CA THR A 677 -3.73 54.27 39.46
C THR A 677 -3.69 52.89 40.15
N ALA A 678 -4.60 51.96 39.76
CA ALA A 678 -4.32 50.59 39.26
C ALA A 678 -5.60 49.72 39.05
N ALA A 679 -5.50 48.68 38.21
CA ALA A 679 -6.36 47.46 38.23
C ALA A 679 -6.03 46.58 39.47
N PRO A 680 -6.61 45.39 39.77
CA PRO A 680 -7.42 44.45 38.94
C PRO A 680 -8.54 43.65 39.73
N THR A 681 -8.86 42.42 39.28
CA THR A 681 -9.25 41.22 40.09
C THR A 681 -10.73 40.71 40.04
N ALA A 682 -10.95 39.46 40.49
CA ALA A 682 -11.94 38.48 40.00
C ALA A 682 -12.78 37.74 41.09
N ALA A 683 -13.75 36.90 40.63
CA ALA A 683 -14.45 35.76 41.29
C ALA A 683 -15.30 35.99 42.58
N PRO A 684 -16.50 35.35 42.71
CA PRO A 684 -16.70 34.18 43.62
C PRO A 684 -17.87 33.21 43.21
N THR A 685 -18.51 32.38 44.07
CA THR A 685 -18.06 31.10 44.71
C THR A 685 -19.24 30.25 45.29
N VAL A 686 -19.34 28.96 44.90
CA VAL A 686 -19.91 27.73 45.55
C VAL A 686 -21.14 27.76 46.54
N ALA A 687 -22.23 27.03 46.17
CA ALA A 687 -23.22 26.19 46.96
C ALA A 687 -23.92 26.72 48.28
N PRO A 688 -24.85 26.01 49.01
CA PRO A 688 -25.52 24.68 48.82
C PRO A 688 -27.05 24.50 49.26
N THR A 689 -27.66 23.32 48.93
CA THR A 689 -28.67 22.47 49.70
C THR A 689 -30.25 22.60 49.73
N VAL A 690 -30.90 21.43 49.49
CA VAL A 690 -32.19 20.74 49.95
C VAL A 690 -33.64 21.32 49.99
N ALA A 691 -34.55 20.63 49.25
CA ALA A 691 -35.71 19.76 49.65
C ALA A 691 -36.89 20.30 50.54
N PRO A 692 -38.03 19.57 50.79
CA PRO A 692 -38.41 18.18 50.41
C PRO A 692 -39.91 17.83 50.06
N THR A 693 -40.13 16.64 49.46
CA THR A 693 -41.32 15.71 49.56
C THR A 693 -42.74 16.20 49.13
N THR A 694 -43.75 15.36 48.81
CA THR A 694 -44.07 13.90 48.95
C THR A 694 -44.59 13.30 47.62
N GLY A 695 -44.74 12.00 47.35
CA GLY A 695 -44.55 10.74 48.12
C GLY A 695 -45.53 9.63 47.66
N SER A 696 -45.11 8.35 47.71
CA SER A 696 -45.86 7.11 47.31
C SER A 696 -46.09 6.90 45.79
N GLY A 697 -45.80 5.75 45.16
CA GLY A 697 -45.06 4.55 45.57
C GLY A 697 -45.84 3.24 45.37
N THR A 698 -45.36 2.35 44.47
CA THR A 698 -45.39 0.86 44.59
C THR A 698 -44.72 0.14 43.39
N ILE A 699 -43.83 -0.81 43.72
CA ILE A 699 -43.66 -2.15 43.13
C ILE A 699 -43.06 -2.33 41.70
N ALA A 700 -41.97 -3.11 41.68
CA ALA A 700 -41.38 -3.97 40.63
C ALA A 700 -41.13 -3.44 39.20
N LYS A 701 -39.86 -3.45 38.79
CA LYS A 701 -39.48 -3.62 37.38
C LYS A 701 -39.51 -5.11 37.02
N THR A 702 -40.49 -5.49 36.21
CA THR A 702 -40.47 -6.62 35.27
C THR A 702 -40.38 -6.02 33.85
N GLY A 703 -39.79 -6.65 32.83
CA GLY A 703 -38.98 -7.86 32.77
C GLY A 703 -38.32 -7.96 31.37
N GLU A 704 -37.40 -8.91 31.23
CA GLU A 704 -36.98 -9.69 30.04
C GLU A 704 -37.26 -9.17 28.60
N ALA A 705 -36.35 -9.33 27.63
CA ALA A 705 -35.43 -10.47 27.48
C ALA A 705 -34.02 -10.10 26.97
N THR A 706 -33.01 -10.61 27.66
CA THR A 706 -31.68 -10.90 27.09
C THR A 706 -31.40 -12.38 27.33
N SER A 707 -31.72 -13.23 26.36
CA SER A 707 -31.46 -14.67 26.41
C SER A 707 -30.01 -14.96 26.03
N ASN A 708 -29.13 -15.08 27.03
CA ASN A 708 -27.80 -15.69 26.88
C ASN A 708 -27.52 -16.65 28.05
N PHE A 709 -28.33 -17.73 28.09
CA PHE A 709 -27.84 -19.07 28.43
C PHE A 709 -27.51 -19.72 27.07
N MET A 710 -26.40 -20.43 26.84
CA MET A 710 -25.40 -21.06 27.71
C MET A 710 -23.99 -20.68 27.16
N TRP A 711 -22.83 -20.77 27.82
CA TRP A 711 -22.29 -21.84 28.67
C TRP A 711 -21.28 -21.32 29.72
N LEU A 712 -21.29 -21.93 30.91
CA LEU A 712 -20.12 -22.08 31.79
C LEU A 712 -19.31 -23.33 31.36
N PRO A 713 -18.10 -23.65 31.87
CA PRO A 713 -17.07 -22.82 32.57
C PRO A 713 -15.61 -23.09 32.11
N VAL A 714 -14.74 -22.08 32.01
CA VAL A 714 -13.27 -22.30 31.87
C VAL A 714 -12.38 -21.48 32.82
N LEU A 715 -12.77 -20.26 33.20
CA LEU A 715 -11.82 -19.27 33.75
C LEU A 715 -11.80 -19.11 35.29
N LEU A 716 -11.77 -20.20 36.09
CA LEU A 716 -11.77 -20.07 37.56
C LEU A 716 -11.09 -21.19 38.38
N ILE A 717 -9.93 -21.72 37.93
CA ILE A 717 -9.16 -22.75 38.67
C ILE A 717 -7.72 -22.34 39.04
N SER A 718 -7.12 -21.34 38.40
CA SER A 718 -5.67 -21.05 38.51
C SER A 718 -5.19 -20.25 39.74
N VAL A 719 -6.08 -19.76 40.62
CA VAL A 719 -5.68 -18.91 41.78
C VAL A 719 -5.87 -19.59 43.15
N ALA A 720 -6.61 -20.70 43.24
CA ALA A 720 -6.89 -21.37 44.53
C ALA A 720 -5.80 -22.39 44.98
N ALA A 721 -4.90 -22.80 44.08
CA ALA A 721 -3.96 -23.90 44.34
C ALA A 721 -2.70 -23.51 45.15
N VAL A 722 -2.32 -22.22 45.17
CA VAL A 722 -1.05 -21.77 45.78
C VAL A 722 -1.17 -21.49 47.29
N CYS A 723 -2.37 -21.24 47.83
CA CYS A 723 -2.56 -20.87 49.23
C CYS A 723 -2.75 -22.04 50.22
N ILE A 724 -2.88 -23.30 49.76
CA ILE A 724 -3.14 -24.45 50.66
C ILE A 724 -1.85 -25.21 51.05
N ILE A 725 -0.75 -25.07 50.30
CA ILE A 725 0.52 -25.73 50.60
C ILE A 725 1.28 -25.02 51.76
N GLY A 726 1.03 -23.72 52.00
CA GLY A 726 1.74 -22.92 53.01
C GLY A 726 1.32 -23.11 54.48
N VAL A 727 0.17 -23.74 54.77
CA VAL A 727 -0.39 -23.82 56.14
C VAL A 727 -0.25 -25.22 56.78
N GLY A 728 0.07 -26.26 56.00
CA GLY A 728 0.19 -27.64 56.49
C GLY A 728 1.44 -27.92 57.34
N THR A 729 2.55 -27.21 57.08
CA THR A 729 3.87 -27.52 57.67
C THR A 729 4.06 -27.01 59.10
N THR A 730 3.24 -26.07 59.57
CA THR A 730 3.32 -25.51 60.94
C THR A 730 2.52 -26.29 61.99
N GLN A 731 1.55 -27.11 61.59
CA GLN A 731 0.76 -27.94 62.53
C GLN A 731 1.39 -29.31 62.83
N TYR A 732 2.20 -29.88 61.92
CA TYR A 732 2.79 -31.21 62.12
C TYR A 732 3.90 -31.24 63.20
N ARG A 733 4.55 -30.09 63.49
CA ARG A 733 5.66 -30.01 64.45
C ARG A 733 5.26 -29.98 65.93
N ARG A 734 3.98 -30.18 66.28
CA ARG A 734 3.46 -30.10 67.67
C ARG A 734 2.75 -31.34 68.23
N ARG A 735 2.69 -32.49 67.52
CA ARG A 735 2.00 -33.71 68.02
C ARG A 735 2.82 -35.00 68.18
N SER A 736 4.14 -35.00 67.96
CA SER A 736 5.02 -36.16 68.31
C SER A 736 5.50 -36.19 69.78
N LYS A 737 4.74 -35.61 70.71
CA LYS A 737 4.92 -35.78 72.17
C LYS A 737 3.63 -36.25 72.83
N ARG A 738 3.28 -37.53 72.66
CA ARG A 738 2.72 -38.45 73.70
C ARG A 738 2.19 -39.75 73.07
N LYS A 739 2.81 -40.86 73.50
CA LYS A 739 2.39 -42.27 73.39
C LYS A 739 2.19 -42.80 71.97
#